data_AF-A0A540X3R3-F1
#
_entry.id   AF-A0A540X3R3-F1
#
_cell.length_a   1.000
_cell.length_b   1.000
_cell.length_c   1.000
_cell.angle_alpha   90.00
_cell.angle_beta   90.00
_cell.angle_gamma   90.00
#
_symmetry.space_group_name_H-M   'P 1'
#
loop_
_entity.id
_entity.type
_entity.pdbx_description
1 polymer ?
#
loop_
_entity_poly.entity_id
_entity_poly.type
_entity_poly.pdbx_seq_one_letter_code
_entity_poly.pdbx_strand_id
1 'polypeptide(L)'
;MEDGVKGSRRKAGAAVLTCALVVGGTVAVAQGLQAQDGTGAEPVASASPKAAGKAKKASGTTAASGEAKSTAGASAEKASGEAKNASGTTETSGEVKNASGTTAASGATASSATLEALYDGGLGTGWKDIGWAPRELPRGAPARMRLFNYGGWILYRPKLEGSFGALSLRLSAPESYGEFLEVRLDAQGSTSFPRIPITSELQVRKDGEWSEILIPMELLNPRGEAFDRVVLRASKDVGRDWVLFDKVSLVPLPPEVAAALAAGGGRTGKGSGRETKLTIDCTSPGHRISPLIYGIAMDGLREKKDQHQYRMGATTRRWGGNPTSRYNWKLGGAWNTANDWFFQNVDIGLSYEDFIASNRKHGMMSAVTVPLIGWVAKDTTSVGFPVSKFGPQRGEDNGSGNGVTRDGTPLKPGAPSQTSTEASPEFVAEWVRTIRERDIARGGERNVRMYILDNEPMLWNSTHRDVFPEPLTYDGLLSRTIAYGTAVRKADPEALIAGPAEWGWTNYLWSAADFAPGKAPHSDRRAHGDVPLLPWYLRQLREHEKKTGVRILDVVDVHFYPQTNVGVGLEGNTDPETNARRIRSTRGLWDPTYKDESWIAEPVRLLPRLKEWIAQNYPGRSISIGEYNFGAFGHMSGGLAQAEALGRFAQENIYSAYFWQYPTNGSPVFWAFRAFRDFDGRGGHFQDYWVPAKAEEGTSVFASRDESGTKLVAVVLNFDPDQAAQARVELKGCGTLEGARVLGYSGAPGGFLEQTAGSKTAGTLTQRLPPYSMTVLDLTVKKP
;
A
#
# COMPACT_ATOMS: atom_id res chain seq x y z
N MET A 1 8.04 35.89 2.54
CA MET A 1 9.12 34.88 2.73
C MET A 1 8.65 33.59 3.38
N GLU A 2 7.43 33.49 3.94
CA GLU A 2 6.92 32.23 4.52
C GLU A 2 6.27 31.26 3.51
N ASP A 3 5.84 31.72 2.34
CA ASP A 3 5.14 30.86 1.36
C ASP A 3 6.08 30.07 0.45
N GLY A 4 7.32 30.55 0.23
CA GLY A 4 8.36 29.80 -0.51
C GLY A 4 8.86 28.58 0.26
N VAL A 5 8.89 28.66 1.59
CA VAL A 5 9.32 27.57 2.50
C VAL A 5 8.25 26.49 2.64
N LYS A 6 6.96 26.83 2.46
CA LYS A 6 5.85 25.86 2.44
C LYS A 6 5.78 25.10 1.10
N GLY A 7 6.21 25.72 0.00
CA GLY A 7 6.25 25.11 -1.34
C GLY A 7 7.33 24.05 -1.52
N SER A 8 8.55 24.28 -1.00
CA SER A 8 9.66 23.30 -1.10
C SER A 8 9.41 22.05 -0.26
N ARG A 9 8.79 22.19 0.93
CA ARG A 9 8.45 21.08 1.85
C ARG A 9 7.40 20.11 1.31
N ARG A 10 6.55 20.52 0.35
CA ARG A 10 5.53 19.63 -0.25
C ARG A 10 6.08 18.78 -1.40
N LYS A 11 7.13 19.25 -2.11
CA LYS A 11 7.71 18.52 -3.25
C LYS A 11 8.76 17.48 -2.84
N ALA A 12 9.48 17.69 -1.73
CA ALA A 12 10.43 16.72 -1.20
C ALA A 12 9.78 15.37 -0.80
N GLY A 13 8.54 15.39 -0.31
CA GLY A 13 7.81 14.15 0.04
C GLY A 13 7.42 13.27 -1.16
N ALA A 14 7.33 13.84 -2.36
CA ALA A 14 7.09 13.06 -3.60
C ALA A 14 8.41 12.55 -4.21
N ALA A 15 9.53 13.26 -3.99
CA ALA A 15 10.83 12.93 -4.56
C ALA A 15 11.45 11.65 -3.96
N VAL A 16 11.26 11.40 -2.66
CA VAL A 16 11.71 10.17 -1.97
C VAL A 16 11.09 8.91 -2.60
N LEU A 17 9.91 9.02 -3.20
CA LEU A 17 9.20 7.90 -3.84
C LEU A 17 9.56 7.73 -5.32
N THR A 18 10.02 8.80 -5.98
CA THR A 18 10.22 8.82 -7.44
C THR A 18 11.56 8.19 -7.84
N CYS A 19 12.60 8.26 -6.99
CA CYS A 19 13.95 7.87 -7.42
C CYS A 19 14.21 6.35 -7.45
N ALA A 20 13.48 5.54 -6.67
CA ALA A 20 13.53 4.08 -6.82
C ALA A 20 13.04 3.61 -8.21
N LEU A 21 12.20 4.41 -8.88
CA LEU A 21 11.63 4.10 -10.21
C LEU A 21 12.48 4.62 -11.39
N VAL A 22 13.38 5.59 -11.18
CA VAL A 22 14.12 6.24 -12.30
C VAL A 22 15.41 5.51 -12.68
N VAL A 23 15.87 4.53 -11.90
CA VAL A 23 17.08 3.74 -12.24
C VAL A 23 16.79 2.62 -13.27
N GLY A 24 15.52 2.40 -13.63
CA GLY A 24 15.12 1.56 -14.77
C GLY A 24 15.36 2.22 -16.15
N GLY A 25 16.58 2.70 -16.39
CA GLY A 25 17.00 3.30 -17.66
C GLY A 25 17.73 2.29 -18.55
N THR A 26 17.01 1.75 -19.52
CA THR A 26 17.47 1.26 -20.84
C THR A 26 18.96 0.93 -20.97
N VAL A 27 19.32 -0.34 -20.76
CA VAL A 27 20.51 -0.91 -21.40
C VAL A 27 20.15 -1.15 -22.87
N ALA A 28 20.68 -0.31 -23.76
CA ALA A 28 20.61 -0.54 -25.19
C ALA A 28 21.46 -1.78 -25.53
N VAL A 29 20.81 -2.93 -25.71
CA VAL A 29 21.46 -4.13 -26.26
C VAL A 29 21.52 -3.96 -27.77
N ALA A 30 22.73 -3.75 -28.28
CA ALA A 30 23.04 -3.88 -29.69
C ALA A 30 22.76 -5.34 -30.12
N GLN A 31 21.74 -5.56 -30.94
CA GLN A 31 21.49 -6.85 -31.57
C GLN A 31 22.55 -7.11 -32.64
N GLY A 32 23.48 -8.01 -32.33
CA GLY A 32 24.34 -8.66 -33.32
C GLY A 32 23.55 -9.73 -34.06
N LEU A 33 23.56 -9.64 -35.40
CA LEU A 33 22.91 -10.56 -36.32
C LEU A 33 23.40 -12.02 -36.13
N GLN A 34 22.45 -12.96 -36.10
CA GLN A 34 22.66 -14.31 -36.61
C GLN A 34 21.75 -14.55 -37.82
N ALA A 35 22.38 -15.08 -38.85
CA ALA A 35 21.82 -15.39 -40.16
C ALA A 35 20.82 -16.55 -40.11
N GLN A 36 19.82 -16.50 -40.99
CA GLN A 36 19.33 -17.67 -41.72
C GLN A 36 18.67 -17.23 -43.03
N ASP A 37 19.01 -17.96 -44.08
CA ASP A 37 18.68 -17.78 -45.50
C ASP A 37 17.18 -17.90 -45.82
N GLY A 38 16.76 -17.34 -46.97
CA GLY A 38 15.63 -17.90 -47.71
C GLY A 38 14.73 -16.94 -48.50
N THR A 39 15.22 -16.48 -49.65
CA THR A 39 14.47 -16.25 -50.93
C THR A 39 13.34 -15.20 -51.02
N GLY A 40 13.61 -14.13 -51.78
CA GLY A 40 12.92 -13.90 -53.06
C GLY A 40 11.94 -12.72 -53.20
N ALA A 41 12.36 -11.72 -53.98
CA ALA A 41 11.61 -10.83 -54.89
C ALA A 41 11.59 -9.31 -54.57
N GLU A 42 11.91 -8.55 -55.63
CA GLU A 42 12.30 -7.14 -55.75
C GLU A 42 11.11 -6.14 -55.93
N PRO A 43 11.36 -4.80 -56.03
CA PRO A 43 10.53 -3.75 -55.42
C PRO A 43 9.78 -2.82 -56.42
N VAL A 44 8.90 -1.94 -55.91
CA VAL A 44 8.46 -0.71 -56.61
C VAL A 44 8.27 0.46 -55.63
N ALA A 45 8.58 1.67 -56.12
CA ALA A 45 8.88 2.92 -55.42
C ALA A 45 7.71 3.92 -55.26
N SER A 46 8.08 5.12 -54.75
CA SER A 46 7.41 6.45 -54.78
C SER A 46 6.52 6.82 -53.58
N ALA A 47 6.36 8.06 -53.15
CA ALA A 47 7.06 9.35 -53.24
C ALA A 47 6.33 10.30 -52.24
N SER A 48 7.03 11.29 -51.67
CA SER A 48 6.39 12.44 -50.99
C SER A 48 5.79 13.42 -52.01
N PRO A 49 4.95 14.42 -51.61
CA PRO A 49 5.51 15.74 -51.31
C PRO A 49 4.77 16.61 -50.27
N LYS A 50 5.41 17.77 -50.02
CA LYS A 50 5.19 18.90 -49.09
C LYS A 50 4.01 19.84 -49.41
N ALA A 51 3.77 20.76 -48.43
CA ALA A 51 3.46 22.21 -48.51
C ALA A 51 2.13 22.59 -47.82
N ALA A 52 2.02 23.46 -46.79
CA ALA A 52 2.47 24.84 -46.49
C ALA A 52 1.37 25.91 -46.73
N GLY A 53 1.13 26.77 -45.72
CA GLY A 53 0.38 28.04 -45.80
C GLY A 53 -0.20 28.47 -44.44
N LYS A 54 0.44 29.39 -43.68
CA LYS A 54 0.19 30.86 -43.57
C LYS A 54 -1.22 31.23 -43.05
N ALA A 55 -1.48 32.25 -42.22
CA ALA A 55 -0.75 33.21 -41.38
C ALA A 55 -1.79 34.20 -40.73
N LYS A 56 -1.35 35.00 -39.74
CA LYS A 56 -1.87 36.30 -39.22
C LYS A 56 -2.96 36.26 -38.11
N LYS A 57 -2.67 36.78 -36.89
CA LYS A 57 -2.64 38.19 -36.37
C LYS A 57 -4.06 38.77 -36.23
N ALA A 58 -4.48 39.53 -35.21
CA ALA A 58 -3.89 40.10 -33.99
C ALA A 58 -5.01 40.78 -33.14
N SER A 59 -4.75 40.92 -31.83
CA SER A 59 -4.90 42.14 -30.97
C SER A 59 -6.27 42.73 -30.56
N GLY A 60 -6.29 43.26 -29.33
CA GLY A 60 -7.28 44.20 -28.76
C GLY A 60 -7.68 43.80 -27.32
N THR A 61 -6.96 44.12 -26.23
CA THR A 61 -6.79 45.38 -25.44
C THR A 61 -8.03 45.91 -24.72
N THR A 62 -7.79 46.44 -23.50
CA THR A 62 -8.60 47.31 -22.60
C THR A 62 -9.54 46.59 -21.60
N ALA A 63 -9.77 47.05 -20.36
CA ALA A 63 -9.15 48.05 -19.46
C ALA A 63 -9.76 47.88 -18.05
N ALA A 64 -9.16 48.54 -17.06
CA ALA A 64 -9.38 48.46 -15.62
C ALA A 64 -10.61 49.23 -15.07
N SER A 65 -11.00 48.89 -13.84
CA SER A 65 -11.54 49.74 -12.73
C SER A 65 -11.95 48.77 -11.59
N GLY A 66 -11.94 49.06 -10.30
CA GLY A 66 -11.72 50.24 -9.48
C GLY A 66 -12.37 49.96 -8.10
N GLU A 67 -11.61 50.17 -7.02
CA GLU A 67 -11.96 50.55 -5.63
C GLU A 67 -13.19 49.95 -4.88
N ALA A 68 -12.98 49.49 -3.63
CA ALA A 68 -13.24 50.31 -2.41
C ALA A 68 -13.18 49.50 -1.09
N LYS A 69 -12.67 50.15 -0.05
CA LYS A 69 -12.54 49.73 1.38
C LYS A 69 -13.86 49.92 2.16
N SER A 70 -14.01 49.22 3.30
CA SER A 70 -14.25 49.84 4.63
C SER A 70 -14.36 48.83 5.80
N THR A 71 -13.54 49.03 6.85
CA THR A 71 -13.81 49.05 8.33
C THR A 71 -14.63 47.96 9.03
N ALA A 72 -14.51 47.63 10.33
CA ALA A 72 -13.56 47.77 11.45
C ALA A 72 -14.25 47.21 12.73
N GLY A 73 -13.48 46.70 13.71
CA GLY A 73 -13.86 46.53 15.14
C GLY A 73 -14.57 45.21 15.52
N ALA A 74 -14.43 44.62 16.71
CA ALA A 74 -13.57 44.85 17.87
C ALA A 74 -13.62 43.59 18.78
N SER A 75 -12.64 43.53 19.69
CA SER A 75 -12.30 42.59 20.77
C SER A 75 -13.39 42.14 21.76
N ALA A 76 -13.22 40.95 22.37
CA ALA A 76 -13.39 40.71 23.81
C ALA A 76 -12.79 39.36 24.27
N GLU A 77 -11.97 39.41 25.33
CA GLU A 77 -11.49 38.29 26.16
C GLU A 77 -12.62 37.65 26.98
N LYS A 78 -12.44 36.36 27.36
CA LYS A 78 -12.69 35.91 28.73
C LYS A 78 -12.04 34.56 29.04
N ALA A 79 -11.27 34.56 30.12
CA ALA A 79 -10.76 33.39 30.83
C ALA A 79 -11.70 33.02 31.99
N SER A 80 -11.77 31.72 32.32
CA SER A 80 -12.10 31.10 33.62
C SER A 80 -12.38 29.61 33.33
N GLY A 81 -11.98 28.60 34.09
CA GLY A 81 -11.43 28.50 35.44
C GLY A 81 -11.55 27.01 35.82
N GLU A 82 -10.63 26.55 36.67
CA GLU A 82 -10.51 25.19 37.20
C GLU A 82 -11.77 24.69 37.93
N ALA A 83 -11.98 23.37 37.95
CA ALA A 83 -12.35 22.64 39.16
C ALA A 83 -12.05 21.14 39.03
N LYS A 84 -11.14 20.67 39.88
CA LYS A 84 -10.98 19.26 40.28
C LYS A 84 -12.21 18.86 41.13
N ASN A 85 -12.66 17.62 41.05
CA ASN A 85 -12.81 16.82 42.26
C ASN A 85 -12.88 15.31 41.99
N ALA A 86 -12.25 14.58 42.89
CA ALA A 86 -12.17 13.13 42.99
C ALA A 86 -13.18 12.63 44.04
N SER A 87 -13.72 11.43 43.82
CA SER A 87 -14.09 10.39 44.79
C SER A 87 -14.98 9.40 44.03
N GLY A 88 -14.76 8.09 44.00
CA GLY A 88 -14.33 7.25 45.11
C GLY A 88 -15.56 6.56 45.70
N THR A 89 -15.49 5.23 45.73
CA THR A 89 -16.24 4.27 46.55
C THR A 89 -17.61 3.73 46.13
N THR A 90 -17.57 2.40 45.95
CA THR A 90 -18.35 1.32 46.59
C THR A 90 -19.53 0.70 45.87
N GLU A 91 -19.28 -0.56 45.54
CA GLU A 91 -20.22 -1.66 45.34
C GLU A 91 -21.21 -1.83 46.50
N THR A 92 -22.45 -2.16 46.16
CA THR A 92 -23.29 -3.04 46.98
C THR A 92 -24.14 -3.93 46.08
N SER A 93 -24.07 -5.22 46.42
CA SER A 93 -24.86 -6.36 45.97
C SER A 93 -26.38 -6.16 46.02
N GLY A 94 -27.08 -6.74 45.05
CA GLY A 94 -28.54 -6.93 45.08
C GLY A 94 -28.97 -8.03 44.11
N GLU A 95 -29.16 -9.23 44.64
CA GLU A 95 -29.67 -10.42 43.97
C GLU A 95 -31.21 -10.33 43.87
N VAL A 96 -31.80 -10.35 42.66
CA VAL A 96 -33.24 -10.61 42.47
C VAL A 96 -33.49 -11.46 41.21
N LYS A 97 -34.40 -12.41 41.42
CA LYS A 97 -34.84 -13.56 40.63
C LYS A 97 -35.46 -13.26 39.25
N ASN A 98 -35.35 -14.28 38.40
CA ASN A 98 -36.10 -14.59 37.18
C ASN A 98 -37.48 -13.91 37.02
N ALA A 99 -37.69 -13.31 35.85
CA ALA A 99 -38.98 -13.27 35.18
C ALA A 99 -38.78 -13.41 33.66
N SER A 100 -39.47 -14.40 33.10
CA SER A 100 -39.63 -14.65 31.67
C SER A 100 -40.22 -13.42 30.97
N GLY A 101 -39.53 -12.94 29.93
CA GLY A 101 -40.01 -11.87 29.06
C GLY A 101 -39.48 -12.05 27.66
N THR A 102 -40.33 -12.61 26.79
CA THR A 102 -40.19 -12.65 25.34
C THR A 102 -39.91 -11.24 24.82
N THR A 103 -38.66 -10.94 24.48
CA THR A 103 -38.28 -9.64 23.91
C THR A 103 -38.04 -9.81 22.43
N ALA A 104 -38.98 -9.22 21.68
CA ALA A 104 -38.93 -9.04 20.25
C ALA A 104 -37.59 -8.44 19.82
N ALA A 105 -37.08 -8.95 18.71
CA ALA A 105 -35.95 -8.40 17.98
C ALA A 105 -36.13 -6.88 17.83
N SER A 106 -35.26 -6.11 18.48
CA SER A 106 -35.12 -4.68 18.17
C SER A 106 -34.49 -4.59 16.79
N GLY A 107 -35.34 -4.46 15.78
CA GLY A 107 -34.93 -4.07 14.44
C GLY A 107 -34.11 -2.80 14.54
N ALA A 108 -32.84 -2.88 14.11
CA ALA A 108 -32.05 -1.71 13.81
C ALA A 108 -32.88 -0.86 12.84
N THR A 109 -33.25 0.34 13.28
CA THR A 109 -33.85 1.35 12.42
C THR A 109 -32.84 1.68 11.33
N ALA A 110 -33.00 1.02 10.19
CA ALA A 110 -32.38 1.44 8.95
C ALA A 110 -32.77 2.91 8.75
N SER A 111 -31.80 3.82 8.82
CA SER A 111 -31.95 5.15 8.28
C SER A 111 -32.48 4.99 6.86
N SER A 112 -33.73 5.39 6.62
CA SER A 112 -34.33 5.34 5.29
C SER A 112 -33.58 6.33 4.42
N ALA A 113 -32.53 5.88 3.74
CA ALA A 113 -31.84 6.68 2.74
C ALA A 113 -32.89 7.18 1.74
N THR A 114 -33.07 8.50 1.66
CA THR A 114 -34.04 9.09 0.75
C THR A 114 -33.63 8.76 -0.67
N LEU A 115 -34.50 8.05 -1.40
CA LEU A 115 -34.28 7.70 -2.79
C LEU A 115 -34.04 8.95 -3.64
N GLU A 116 -33.12 8.88 -4.59
CA GLU A 116 -32.96 9.92 -5.60
C GLU A 116 -34.04 9.69 -6.67
N ALA A 117 -35.20 10.32 -6.49
CA ALA A 117 -36.35 10.16 -7.36
C ALA A 117 -36.12 10.85 -8.71
N LEU A 118 -36.17 10.08 -9.80
CA LEU A 118 -36.15 10.57 -11.17
C LEU A 118 -37.57 10.95 -11.61
N TYR A 119 -38.53 10.08 -11.30
CA TYR A 119 -39.96 10.30 -11.53
C TYR A 119 -40.81 9.59 -10.46
N ASP A 120 -41.63 10.34 -9.73
CA ASP A 120 -42.63 9.80 -8.79
C ASP A 120 -43.85 10.73 -8.81
N GLY A 121 -44.87 10.35 -9.60
CA GLY A 121 -45.97 11.26 -9.90
C GLY A 121 -45.55 12.59 -10.55
N GLY A 122 -44.35 12.68 -11.12
CA GLY A 122 -43.77 13.90 -11.66
C GLY A 122 -42.25 13.83 -11.67
N LEU A 123 -41.59 14.67 -12.49
CA LEU A 123 -40.13 14.71 -12.56
C LEU A 123 -39.53 15.14 -11.21
N GLY A 124 -38.52 14.41 -10.77
CA GLY A 124 -37.74 14.77 -9.59
C GLY A 124 -36.98 16.09 -9.76
N THR A 125 -36.60 16.69 -8.65
CA THR A 125 -35.90 17.99 -8.65
C THR A 125 -34.62 17.94 -9.49
N GLY A 126 -34.53 18.81 -10.52
CA GLY A 126 -33.38 18.90 -11.40
C GLY A 126 -33.33 17.87 -12.53
N TRP A 127 -34.26 16.89 -12.54
CA TRP A 127 -34.43 15.96 -13.65
C TRP A 127 -35.22 16.60 -14.79
N LYS A 128 -34.82 16.24 -16.01
CA LYS A 128 -35.47 16.64 -17.26
C LYS A 128 -35.86 15.38 -18.01
N ASP A 129 -36.97 15.43 -18.74
CA ASP A 129 -37.29 14.41 -19.72
C ASP A 129 -36.79 14.80 -21.10
N ILE A 130 -36.20 13.83 -21.79
CA ILE A 130 -35.94 13.86 -23.23
C ILE A 130 -36.26 12.47 -23.79
N GLY A 131 -36.30 12.31 -25.11
CA GLY A 131 -36.57 11.02 -25.73
C GLY A 131 -37.35 11.15 -27.04
N TRP A 132 -37.68 10.03 -27.67
CA TRP A 132 -38.36 10.00 -28.96
C TRP A 132 -39.69 9.24 -28.94
N ALA A 133 -40.05 8.59 -27.82
CA ALA A 133 -41.38 8.04 -27.62
C ALA A 133 -42.43 9.16 -27.46
N PRO A 134 -43.65 9.05 -28.03
CA PRO A 134 -44.78 9.87 -27.59
C PRO A 134 -45.06 9.66 -26.10
N ARG A 135 -45.23 10.75 -25.34
CA ARG A 135 -45.31 10.69 -23.87
C ARG A 135 -46.21 11.73 -23.21
N GLU A 136 -46.77 11.34 -22.07
CA GLU A 136 -47.53 12.20 -21.13
C GLU A 136 -46.90 12.10 -19.73
N LEU A 137 -46.63 13.24 -19.08
CA LEU A 137 -46.06 13.33 -17.73
C LEU A 137 -47.03 14.09 -16.79
N PRO A 138 -48.17 13.49 -16.43
CA PRO A 138 -49.18 14.15 -15.59
C PRO A 138 -48.69 14.38 -14.15
N ARG A 139 -49.05 15.53 -13.58
CA ARG A 139 -48.72 15.85 -12.18
C ARG A 139 -49.53 14.96 -11.22
N GLY A 140 -48.85 14.32 -10.28
CA GLY A 140 -49.41 13.39 -9.31
C GLY A 140 -49.77 12.01 -9.86
N ALA A 141 -49.34 11.64 -11.07
CA ALA A 141 -49.72 10.38 -11.71
C ALA A 141 -48.55 9.74 -12.49
N PRO A 142 -48.63 8.43 -12.80
CA PRO A 142 -47.60 7.74 -13.56
C PRO A 142 -47.32 8.37 -14.93
N ALA A 143 -46.06 8.32 -15.34
CA ALA A 143 -45.64 8.68 -16.69
C ALA A 143 -46.23 7.69 -17.69
N ARG A 144 -46.72 8.16 -18.83
CA ARG A 144 -47.26 7.32 -19.90
C ARG A 144 -46.41 7.43 -21.14
N MET A 145 -45.96 6.29 -21.66
CA MET A 145 -45.11 6.21 -22.84
C MET A 145 -45.74 5.30 -23.88
N ARG A 146 -45.72 5.69 -25.16
CA ARG A 146 -45.98 4.76 -26.28
C ARG A 146 -44.65 4.34 -26.88
N LEU A 147 -44.32 3.05 -26.75
CA LEU A 147 -42.97 2.55 -27.04
C LEU A 147 -42.84 1.81 -28.39
N PHE A 148 -43.84 1.89 -29.27
CA PHE A 148 -43.76 1.42 -30.67
C PHE A 148 -42.61 2.09 -31.43
N ASN A 149 -42.17 1.47 -32.54
CA ASN A 149 -41.01 1.87 -33.34
C ASN A 149 -39.73 2.04 -32.50
N TYR A 150 -39.49 1.13 -31.56
CA TYR A 150 -38.33 1.19 -30.65
C TYR A 150 -38.28 2.48 -29.83
N GLY A 151 -39.45 2.97 -29.41
CA GLY A 151 -39.60 4.21 -28.63
C GLY A 151 -38.73 4.20 -27.38
N GLY A 152 -38.26 5.38 -26.98
CA GLY A 152 -37.43 5.54 -25.80
C GLY A 152 -37.68 6.83 -25.05
N TRP A 153 -37.40 6.75 -23.75
CA TRP A 153 -37.50 7.81 -22.76
C TRP A 153 -36.18 7.93 -22.00
N ILE A 154 -35.72 9.15 -21.84
CA ILE A 154 -34.47 9.47 -21.16
C ILE A 154 -34.80 10.44 -20.04
N LEU A 155 -34.40 10.06 -18.84
CA LEU A 155 -34.37 10.92 -17.67
C LEU A 155 -32.94 11.45 -17.54
N TYR A 156 -32.80 12.78 -17.57
CA TYR A 156 -31.51 13.47 -17.63
C TYR A 156 -31.36 14.45 -16.48
N ARG A 157 -30.25 14.37 -15.74
CA ARG A 157 -29.86 15.36 -14.73
C ARG A 157 -28.39 15.74 -14.90
N PRO A 158 -28.08 16.96 -15.38
CA PRO A 158 -26.70 17.42 -15.46
C PRO A 158 -26.06 17.47 -14.07
N LYS A 159 -24.80 17.06 -13.96
CA LYS A 159 -24.04 17.05 -12.69
C LYS A 159 -24.75 16.23 -11.60
N LEU A 160 -25.21 15.03 -11.95
CA LEU A 160 -25.70 14.08 -10.95
C LEU A 160 -24.56 13.74 -9.99
N GLU A 161 -24.79 13.99 -8.70
CA GLU A 161 -23.85 13.70 -7.61
C GLU A 161 -24.35 12.51 -6.79
N GLY A 162 -23.44 11.74 -6.22
CA GLY A 162 -23.73 10.60 -5.38
C GLY A 162 -23.32 9.25 -5.97
N SER A 163 -23.31 8.23 -5.12
CA SER A 163 -23.07 6.84 -5.49
C SER A 163 -24.38 6.08 -5.34
N PHE A 164 -24.69 5.21 -6.30
CA PHE A 164 -25.97 4.51 -6.36
C PHE A 164 -25.75 3.00 -6.45
N GLY A 165 -26.52 2.24 -5.68
CA GLY A 165 -26.44 0.78 -5.63
C GLY A 165 -27.38 0.08 -6.61
N ALA A 166 -28.46 0.75 -7.03
CA ALA A 166 -29.42 0.21 -7.99
C ALA A 166 -30.26 1.31 -8.65
N LEU A 167 -30.93 0.97 -9.74
CA LEU A 167 -32.08 1.67 -10.27
C LEU A 167 -33.35 0.88 -9.91
N SER A 168 -34.35 1.54 -9.32
CA SER A 168 -35.67 0.99 -9.08
C SER A 168 -36.71 1.70 -9.94
N LEU A 169 -37.71 0.97 -10.44
CA LEU A 169 -38.87 1.55 -11.12
C LEU A 169 -40.09 0.64 -11.00
N ARG A 170 -41.28 1.23 -11.03
CA ARG A 170 -42.54 0.51 -11.25
C ARG A 170 -42.93 0.62 -12.73
N LEU A 171 -43.30 -0.51 -13.30
CA LEU A 171 -43.67 -0.67 -14.70
C LEU A 171 -45.05 -1.32 -14.80
N SER A 172 -45.93 -0.79 -15.63
CA SER A 172 -47.15 -1.48 -16.07
C SER A 172 -47.25 -1.43 -17.58
N ALA A 173 -47.43 -2.59 -18.21
CA ALA A 173 -47.47 -2.74 -19.66
C ALA A 173 -48.42 -3.88 -20.06
N PRO A 174 -48.95 -3.88 -21.29
CA PRO A 174 -49.73 -5.02 -21.79
C PRO A 174 -48.92 -6.31 -21.74
N GLU A 175 -49.51 -7.38 -21.20
CA GLU A 175 -48.83 -8.69 -21.10
C GLU A 175 -48.39 -9.23 -22.46
N SER A 176 -49.12 -8.89 -23.53
CA SER A 176 -48.81 -9.26 -24.92
C SER A 176 -47.45 -8.73 -25.41
N TYR A 177 -46.86 -7.73 -24.74
CA TYR A 177 -45.56 -7.19 -25.13
C TYR A 177 -44.41 -8.10 -24.67
N GLY A 178 -44.63 -8.98 -23.68
CA GLY A 178 -43.62 -9.87 -23.11
C GLY A 178 -42.40 -9.11 -22.60
N GLU A 179 -41.20 -9.69 -22.72
CA GLU A 179 -39.95 -8.96 -22.47
C GLU A 179 -39.67 -8.01 -23.65
N PHE A 180 -39.84 -6.71 -23.42
CA PHE A 180 -39.69 -5.70 -24.47
C PHE A 180 -38.84 -4.49 -24.05
N LEU A 181 -38.60 -4.30 -22.75
CA LEU A 181 -37.92 -3.10 -22.23
C LEU A 181 -36.43 -3.40 -22.01
N GLU A 182 -35.57 -2.48 -22.42
CA GLU A 182 -34.17 -2.42 -22.03
C GLU A 182 -33.87 -1.10 -21.30
N VAL A 183 -32.97 -1.15 -20.33
CA VAL A 183 -32.48 0.00 -19.58
C VAL A 183 -30.97 0.11 -19.71
N ARG A 184 -30.47 1.33 -19.88
CA ARG A 184 -29.03 1.64 -19.79
C ARG A 184 -28.81 2.99 -19.12
N LEU A 185 -27.59 3.20 -18.63
CA LEU A 185 -27.12 4.56 -18.30
C LEU A 185 -26.53 5.23 -19.54
N ASP A 186 -26.35 6.54 -19.46
CA ASP A 186 -25.68 7.31 -20.50
C ASP A 186 -24.96 8.52 -19.87
N ALA A 187 -23.97 9.06 -20.58
CA ALA A 187 -23.16 10.19 -20.13
C ALA A 187 -22.82 11.11 -21.31
N GLN A 188 -22.26 12.29 -21.05
CA GLN A 188 -21.65 13.09 -22.12
C GLN A 188 -20.30 12.48 -22.52
N GLY A 189 -20.03 12.34 -23.82
CA GLY A 189 -18.76 11.80 -24.34
C GLY A 189 -18.89 10.38 -24.91
N SER A 190 -17.79 9.62 -24.91
CA SER A 190 -17.70 8.28 -25.53
C SER A 190 -17.86 7.12 -24.54
N THR A 191 -18.34 7.38 -23.31
CA THR A 191 -18.52 6.33 -22.29
C THR A 191 -19.65 5.38 -22.71
N SER A 192 -19.33 4.10 -22.86
CA SER A 192 -20.30 3.05 -23.16
C SER A 192 -20.77 2.36 -21.88
N PHE A 193 -22.09 2.25 -21.71
CA PHE A 193 -22.73 1.52 -20.61
C PHE A 193 -23.47 0.28 -21.15
N PRO A 194 -23.53 -0.82 -20.37
CA PRO A 194 -24.32 -2.00 -20.72
C PRO A 194 -25.79 -1.69 -20.96
N ARG A 195 -26.43 -2.45 -21.86
CA ARG A 195 -27.88 -2.48 -22.04
C ARG A 195 -28.44 -3.69 -21.31
N ILE A 196 -29.33 -3.45 -20.36
CA ILE A 196 -29.89 -4.47 -19.49
C ILE A 196 -31.34 -4.73 -19.91
N PRO A 197 -31.66 -5.91 -20.47
CA PRO A 197 -33.05 -6.29 -20.73
C PRO A 197 -33.79 -6.48 -19.41
N ILE A 198 -35.05 -6.04 -19.35
CA ILE A 198 -35.91 -6.22 -18.18
C ILE A 198 -36.62 -7.57 -18.31
N THR A 199 -36.10 -8.53 -17.56
CA THR A 199 -36.58 -9.91 -17.48
C THR A 199 -37.25 -10.19 -16.13
N SER A 200 -37.83 -11.38 -15.96
CA SER A 200 -38.46 -11.79 -14.70
C SER A 200 -37.51 -11.79 -13.50
N GLU A 201 -36.20 -11.98 -13.71
CA GLU A 201 -35.22 -12.08 -12.61
C GLU A 201 -34.96 -10.72 -11.94
N LEU A 202 -35.26 -9.61 -12.62
CA LEU A 202 -35.13 -8.25 -12.08
C LEU A 202 -36.43 -7.77 -11.42
N GLN A 203 -37.50 -8.55 -11.48
CA GLN A 203 -38.77 -8.23 -10.86
C GLN A 203 -38.77 -8.68 -9.39
N VAL A 204 -38.82 -7.70 -8.48
CA VAL A 204 -38.79 -7.97 -7.02
C VAL A 204 -40.19 -8.06 -6.41
N ARG A 205 -41.21 -7.47 -7.06
CA ARG A 205 -42.61 -7.56 -6.63
C ARG A 205 -43.58 -7.41 -7.81
N LYS A 206 -44.76 -8.02 -7.73
CA LYS A 206 -45.89 -7.80 -8.65
C LYS A 206 -47.13 -7.42 -7.83
N ASP A 207 -47.68 -6.23 -8.09
CA ASP A 207 -48.85 -5.68 -7.40
C ASP A 207 -49.95 -5.37 -8.45
N GLY A 208 -50.80 -6.35 -8.75
CA GLY A 208 -51.78 -6.24 -9.84
C GLY A 208 -51.09 -6.13 -11.22
N GLU A 209 -51.44 -5.10 -11.99
CA GLU A 209 -50.83 -4.80 -13.30
C GLU A 209 -49.43 -4.15 -13.21
N TRP A 210 -48.93 -3.89 -12.00
CA TRP A 210 -47.64 -3.24 -11.77
C TRP A 210 -46.56 -4.25 -11.38
N SER A 211 -45.41 -4.16 -12.04
CA SER A 211 -44.17 -4.84 -11.68
C SER A 211 -43.20 -3.84 -11.05
N GLU A 212 -42.65 -4.17 -9.88
CA GLU A 212 -41.53 -3.44 -9.29
C GLU A 212 -40.24 -4.10 -9.76
N ILE A 213 -39.42 -3.32 -10.46
CA ILE A 213 -38.15 -3.76 -11.04
C ILE A 213 -37.01 -3.12 -10.24
N LEU A 214 -36.01 -3.92 -9.92
CA LEU A 214 -34.78 -3.47 -9.28
C LEU A 214 -33.59 -3.94 -10.11
N ILE A 215 -32.83 -3.00 -10.65
CA ILE A 215 -31.65 -3.27 -11.48
C ILE A 215 -30.40 -2.88 -10.69
N PRO A 216 -29.57 -3.85 -10.25
CA PRO A 216 -28.32 -3.56 -9.57
C PRO A 216 -27.39 -2.67 -10.41
N MET A 217 -26.72 -1.72 -9.76
CA MET A 217 -25.78 -0.83 -10.43
C MET A 217 -24.57 -1.61 -10.98
N GLU A 218 -24.25 -2.77 -10.43
CA GLU A 218 -23.22 -3.67 -10.97
C GLU A 218 -23.53 -4.16 -12.40
N LEU A 219 -24.81 -4.23 -12.78
CA LEU A 219 -25.22 -4.56 -14.15
C LEU A 219 -25.18 -3.32 -15.05
N LEU A 220 -25.71 -2.20 -14.57
CA LEU A 220 -25.84 -0.95 -15.33
C LEU A 220 -24.53 -0.17 -15.48
N ASN A 221 -23.64 -0.27 -14.51
CA ASN A 221 -22.40 0.48 -14.39
C ASN A 221 -21.29 -0.34 -13.72
N PRO A 222 -20.86 -1.47 -14.32
CA PRO A 222 -19.84 -2.35 -13.75
C PRO A 222 -18.48 -1.66 -13.53
N ARG A 223 -18.26 -0.52 -14.20
CA ARG A 223 -17.03 0.27 -14.15
C ARG A 223 -17.09 1.46 -13.18
N GLY A 224 -18.25 1.73 -12.58
CA GLY A 224 -18.42 2.87 -11.66
C GLY A 224 -18.23 4.23 -12.33
N GLU A 225 -18.49 4.35 -13.63
CA GLU A 225 -18.31 5.58 -14.41
C GLU A 225 -19.37 6.62 -14.03
N ALA A 226 -19.02 7.90 -14.12
CA ALA A 226 -20.01 8.96 -13.94
C ALA A 226 -21.07 8.91 -15.07
N PHE A 227 -22.34 9.08 -14.71
CA PHE A 227 -23.46 9.11 -15.65
C PHE A 227 -24.40 10.26 -15.31
N ASP A 228 -25.12 10.76 -16.30
CA ASP A 228 -26.08 11.85 -16.15
C ASP A 228 -27.47 11.51 -16.69
N ARG A 229 -27.64 10.31 -17.26
CA ARG A 229 -28.86 9.86 -17.93
C ARG A 229 -29.22 8.41 -17.58
N VAL A 230 -30.52 8.17 -17.46
CA VAL A 230 -31.13 6.84 -17.47
C VAL A 230 -32.01 6.74 -18.72
N VAL A 231 -31.75 5.73 -19.55
CA VAL A 231 -32.44 5.51 -20.83
C VAL A 231 -33.28 4.24 -20.72
N LEU A 232 -34.60 4.39 -20.89
CA LEU A 232 -35.58 3.31 -20.98
C LEU A 232 -36.06 3.21 -22.42
N ARG A 233 -35.96 2.04 -23.05
CA ARG A 233 -36.26 1.88 -24.49
C ARG A 233 -36.88 0.52 -24.79
N ALA A 234 -37.74 0.45 -25.79
CA ALA A 234 -38.18 -0.84 -26.34
C ALA A 234 -37.03 -1.53 -27.12
N SER A 235 -36.65 -2.74 -26.72
CA SER A 235 -35.65 -3.58 -27.39
C SER A 235 -36.17 -4.22 -28.68
N LYS A 236 -37.50 -4.26 -28.84
CA LYS A 236 -38.23 -4.72 -30.03
C LYS A 236 -39.40 -3.78 -30.31
N ASP A 237 -39.96 -3.87 -31.51
CA ASP A 237 -41.20 -3.17 -31.82
C ASP A 237 -42.37 -3.74 -31.03
N VAL A 238 -43.26 -2.86 -30.55
CA VAL A 238 -44.41 -3.20 -29.70
C VAL A 238 -45.65 -2.42 -30.16
N GLY A 239 -46.82 -2.76 -29.61
CA GLY A 239 -48.07 -2.08 -29.94
C GLY A 239 -48.11 -0.60 -29.53
N ARG A 240 -49.25 0.05 -29.80
CA ARG A 240 -49.45 1.50 -29.57
C ARG A 240 -50.05 1.84 -28.21
N ASP A 241 -50.23 0.85 -27.34
CA ASP A 241 -50.83 1.05 -26.01
C ASP A 241 -49.87 1.79 -25.09
N TRP A 242 -50.42 2.33 -24.01
CA TRP A 242 -49.64 3.03 -23.00
C TRP A 242 -48.86 2.05 -22.12
N VAL A 243 -47.57 2.31 -21.97
CA VAL A 243 -46.71 1.74 -20.94
C VAL A 243 -46.56 2.79 -19.84
N LEU A 244 -46.84 2.39 -18.60
CA LEU A 244 -46.81 3.27 -17.45
C LEU A 244 -45.53 3.08 -16.66
N PHE A 245 -44.90 4.19 -16.26
CA PHE A 245 -43.74 4.21 -15.39
C PHE A 245 -44.03 5.07 -14.17
N ASP A 246 -43.66 4.58 -12.99
CA ASP A 246 -43.78 5.33 -11.74
C ASP A 246 -42.68 4.95 -10.75
N LYS A 247 -42.43 5.78 -9.74
CA LYS A 247 -41.38 5.57 -8.72
C LYS A 247 -40.00 5.22 -9.32
N VAL A 248 -39.64 5.82 -10.45
CA VAL A 248 -38.33 5.66 -11.06
C VAL A 248 -37.32 6.38 -10.18
N SER A 249 -36.42 5.64 -9.55
CA SER A 249 -35.50 6.19 -8.54
C SER A 249 -34.14 5.50 -8.57
N LEU A 250 -33.08 6.26 -8.33
CA LEU A 250 -31.78 5.70 -8.00
C LEU A 250 -31.73 5.43 -6.50
N VAL A 251 -31.30 4.22 -6.14
CA VAL A 251 -31.12 3.80 -4.74
C VAL A 251 -29.72 4.24 -4.29
N PRO A 252 -29.58 5.15 -3.32
CA PRO A 252 -28.28 5.58 -2.83
C PRO A 252 -27.48 4.39 -2.28
N LEU A 253 -26.19 4.34 -2.61
CA LEU A 253 -25.27 3.37 -2.06
C LEU A 253 -24.81 3.85 -0.68
N PRO A 254 -24.86 3.02 0.38
CA PRO A 254 -24.33 3.39 1.69
C PRO A 254 -22.88 3.87 1.58
N PRO A 255 -22.48 4.97 2.27
CA PRO A 255 -21.14 5.55 2.13
C PRO A 255 -20.01 4.56 2.41
N GLU A 256 -20.19 3.63 3.35
CA GLU A 256 -19.20 2.60 3.68
C GLU A 256 -19.00 1.60 2.53
N VAL A 257 -20.09 1.21 1.85
CA VAL A 257 -20.03 0.32 0.68
C VAL A 257 -19.45 1.06 -0.52
N ALA A 258 -19.79 2.33 -0.71
CA ALA A 258 -19.20 3.17 -1.74
C ALA A 258 -17.68 3.32 -1.55
N ALA A 259 -17.23 3.56 -0.32
CA ALA A 259 -15.82 3.63 0.02
C ALA A 259 -15.11 2.29 -0.18
N ALA A 260 -15.76 1.17 0.19
CA ALA A 260 -15.23 -0.16 -0.05
C ALA A 260 -15.04 -0.47 -1.55
N LEU A 261 -16.02 -0.11 -2.39
CA LEU A 261 -15.91 -0.22 -3.85
C LEU A 261 -14.82 0.68 -4.41
N ALA A 262 -14.68 1.92 -3.92
CA ALA A 262 -13.61 2.83 -4.32
C ALA A 262 -12.21 2.30 -3.94
N ALA A 263 -12.11 1.55 -2.84
CA ALA A 263 -10.91 0.82 -2.45
C ALA A 263 -10.73 -0.51 -3.22
N GLY A 264 -11.60 -0.84 -4.17
CA GLY A 264 -11.52 -2.08 -4.98
C GLY A 264 -12.13 -3.32 -4.34
N GLY A 265 -12.69 -3.22 -3.13
CA GLY A 265 -13.41 -4.31 -2.47
C GLY A 265 -14.92 -4.09 -2.48
N GLY A 266 -15.63 -4.47 -1.42
CA GLY A 266 -17.07 -4.21 -1.26
C GLY A 266 -18.04 -4.95 -2.20
N ARG A 267 -17.52 -5.71 -3.17
CA ARG A 267 -18.34 -6.46 -4.14
C ARG A 267 -19.03 -7.64 -3.47
N THR A 268 -20.28 -7.91 -3.85
CA THR A 268 -21.07 -9.01 -3.29
C THR A 268 -20.56 -10.39 -3.75
N GLY A 269 -19.91 -10.45 -4.92
CA GLY A 269 -19.33 -11.65 -5.53
C GLY A 269 -20.34 -12.44 -6.36
N LYS A 270 -19.97 -12.89 -7.56
CA LYS A 270 -20.87 -13.62 -8.48
C LYS A 270 -21.11 -15.07 -8.04
N GLY A 271 -22.37 -15.51 -8.10
CA GLY A 271 -22.78 -16.91 -7.87
C GLY A 271 -22.60 -17.39 -6.43
N SER A 272 -22.59 -18.72 -6.24
CA SER A 272 -22.37 -19.35 -4.91
C SER A 272 -20.93 -19.20 -4.41
N GLY A 273 -19.99 -18.75 -5.25
CA GLY A 273 -18.56 -18.65 -4.94
C GLY A 273 -17.79 -19.92 -5.33
N ARG A 274 -16.46 -19.78 -5.46
CA ARG A 274 -15.54 -20.88 -5.76
C ARG A 274 -15.25 -21.68 -4.48
N GLU A 275 -15.48 -22.98 -4.51
CA GLU A 275 -15.04 -23.85 -3.40
C GLU A 275 -13.52 -23.78 -3.25
N THR A 276 -13.04 -23.65 -2.02
CA THR A 276 -11.61 -23.69 -1.72
C THR A 276 -11.31 -24.42 -0.43
N LYS A 277 -10.33 -25.32 -0.46
CA LYS A 277 -9.88 -26.06 0.72
C LYS A 277 -8.72 -25.35 1.40
N LEU A 278 -8.85 -25.16 2.72
CA LEU A 278 -7.81 -24.64 3.60
C LEU A 278 -7.50 -25.69 4.67
N THR A 279 -6.23 -25.84 5.05
CA THR A 279 -5.81 -26.75 6.12
C THR A 279 -4.93 -26.02 7.11
N ILE A 280 -5.24 -26.15 8.41
CA ILE A 280 -4.39 -25.72 9.53
C ILE A 280 -3.91 -27.00 10.24
N ASP A 281 -2.59 -27.23 10.24
CA ASP A 281 -1.97 -28.46 10.75
C ASP A 281 -1.26 -28.20 12.08
N CYS A 282 -1.93 -28.55 13.18
CA CYS A 282 -1.40 -28.43 14.53
C CYS A 282 -0.54 -29.65 14.96
N THR A 283 -0.35 -30.65 14.09
CA THR A 283 0.47 -31.84 14.36
C THR A 283 1.95 -31.63 14.04
N SER A 284 2.25 -30.67 13.16
CA SER A 284 3.61 -30.32 12.78
C SER A 284 4.20 -29.26 13.74
N PRO A 285 5.52 -29.30 14.01
CA PRO A 285 6.14 -28.27 14.84
C PRO A 285 6.03 -26.90 14.14
N GLY A 286 5.49 -25.93 14.87
CA GLY A 286 5.53 -24.52 14.50
C GLY A 286 6.82 -23.84 14.96
N HIS A 287 6.84 -22.51 14.92
CA HIS A 287 7.93 -21.70 15.51
C HIS A 287 7.40 -20.40 16.09
N ARG A 288 8.17 -19.80 17.00
CA ARG A 288 7.84 -18.50 17.56
C ARG A 288 8.01 -17.43 16.48
N ILE A 289 7.00 -16.60 16.32
CA ILE A 289 7.02 -15.47 15.39
C ILE A 289 7.79 -14.33 16.05
N SER A 290 8.74 -13.75 15.33
CA SER A 290 9.36 -12.51 15.82
C SER A 290 8.34 -11.39 15.76
N PRO A 291 8.07 -10.67 16.87
CA PRO A 291 7.17 -9.53 16.83
C PRO A 291 7.70 -8.43 15.90
N LEU A 292 9.00 -8.40 15.60
CA LEU A 292 9.64 -7.33 14.81
C LEU A 292 9.37 -7.42 13.30
N ILE A 293 8.64 -8.44 12.82
CA ILE A 293 8.18 -8.50 11.41
C ILE A 293 7.06 -7.50 11.13
N TYR A 294 6.39 -7.00 12.17
CA TYR A 294 5.35 -5.98 12.09
C TYR A 294 5.96 -4.57 12.23
N GLY A 295 7.05 -4.32 11.52
CA GLY A 295 7.80 -3.08 11.57
C GLY A 295 7.42 -2.08 10.47
N ILE A 296 7.66 -0.81 10.77
CA ILE A 296 7.49 0.33 9.86
C ILE A 296 8.74 1.21 9.92
N ALA A 297 9.08 1.91 8.84
CA ALA A 297 10.14 2.91 8.88
C ALA A 297 9.61 4.27 9.34
N MET A 298 10.50 5.16 9.77
CA MET A 298 10.15 6.55 10.06
C MET A 298 9.81 7.32 8.78
N ASP A 299 8.97 8.35 8.91
CA ASP A 299 8.85 9.43 7.94
C ASP A 299 9.28 10.74 8.60
N GLY A 300 10.51 11.16 8.35
CA GLY A 300 11.09 12.35 8.98
C GLY A 300 10.28 13.64 8.84
N LEU A 301 9.40 13.74 7.83
CA LEU A 301 8.57 14.92 7.59
C LEU A 301 7.16 14.82 8.19
N ARG A 302 6.77 13.64 8.65
CA ARG A 302 5.45 13.33 9.20
C ARG A 302 5.47 12.86 10.66
N GLU A 303 6.61 12.44 11.20
CA GLU A 303 6.75 11.93 12.58
C GLU A 303 6.01 12.78 13.64
N LYS A 304 6.14 14.11 13.57
CA LYS A 304 5.53 15.03 14.55
C LYS A 304 4.10 15.45 14.21
N LYS A 305 3.56 15.02 13.07
CA LYS A 305 2.22 15.37 12.56
C LYS A 305 1.24 14.22 12.67
N ASP A 306 1.72 13.03 12.35
CA ASP A 306 0.89 11.84 12.27
C ASP A 306 0.86 11.14 13.63
N GLN A 307 -0.28 10.52 13.95
CA GLN A 307 -0.48 9.72 15.17
C GLN A 307 -0.96 8.29 14.86
N HIS A 308 -1.29 8.00 13.60
CA HIS A 308 -1.90 6.73 13.21
C HIS A 308 -0.90 5.58 13.14
N GLN A 309 0.40 5.87 12.98
CA GLN A 309 1.49 4.90 13.05
C GLN A 309 1.54 4.13 14.38
N TYR A 310 0.99 4.71 15.46
CA TYR A 310 0.89 4.05 16.77
C TYR A 310 -0.41 3.24 16.95
N ARG A 311 -1.42 3.47 16.10
CA ARG A 311 -2.74 2.80 16.19
C ARG A 311 -2.87 1.57 15.28
N MET A 312 -1.94 1.42 14.33
CA MET A 312 -1.93 0.27 13.40
C MET A 312 -1.47 -1.05 14.05
N GLY A 313 -0.84 -0.98 15.23
CA GLY A 313 -0.32 -2.16 15.94
C GLY A 313 1.10 -2.58 15.52
N ALA A 314 1.85 -1.68 14.87
CA ALA A 314 3.28 -1.91 14.61
C ALA A 314 4.05 -2.09 15.93
N THR A 315 5.13 -2.87 15.89
CA THR A 315 5.89 -3.30 17.09
C THR A 315 7.30 -2.75 17.13
N THR A 316 7.84 -2.36 15.99
CA THR A 316 9.20 -1.85 15.84
C THR A 316 9.25 -0.77 14.78
N ARG A 317 10.20 0.16 14.93
CA ARG A 317 10.40 1.26 13.99
C ARG A 317 11.85 1.38 13.58
N ARG A 318 12.09 1.59 12.28
CA ARG A 318 13.42 1.82 11.71
C ARG A 318 13.68 3.30 11.48
N TRP A 319 14.72 3.82 12.12
CA TRP A 319 15.41 5.05 11.72
C TRP A 319 16.36 4.69 10.58
N GLY A 320 15.97 4.99 9.34
CA GLY A 320 16.70 4.52 8.15
C GLY A 320 16.35 5.29 6.88
N GLY A 321 16.80 4.76 5.73
CA GLY A 321 16.71 5.35 4.40
C GLY A 321 17.85 6.28 4.06
N ASN A 322 17.87 6.76 2.81
CA ASN A 322 19.00 7.49 2.22
C ASN A 322 19.60 8.58 3.13
N PRO A 323 18.82 9.51 3.72
CA PRO A 323 19.44 10.61 4.46
C PRO A 323 20.15 10.17 5.75
N THR A 324 19.84 8.98 6.28
CA THR A 324 20.46 8.46 7.51
C THR A 324 21.92 8.06 7.34
N SER A 325 22.36 7.72 6.12
CA SER A 325 23.78 7.56 5.76
C SER A 325 24.58 8.84 5.99
N ARG A 326 23.92 10.00 6.02
CA ARG A 326 24.53 11.33 6.17
C ARG A 326 24.09 12.06 7.44
N TYR A 327 23.44 11.35 8.37
CA TYR A 327 22.93 11.91 9.62
C TYR A 327 24.06 12.18 10.63
N ASN A 328 24.07 13.37 11.22
CA ASN A 328 25.01 13.76 12.27
C ASN A 328 24.30 13.88 13.62
N TRP A 329 24.40 12.82 14.43
CA TRP A 329 23.75 12.72 15.74
C TRP A 329 24.19 13.80 16.74
N LYS A 330 25.39 14.38 16.57
CA LYS A 330 25.89 15.45 17.45
C LYS A 330 25.21 16.80 17.22
N LEU A 331 24.55 16.97 16.07
CA LEU A 331 23.88 18.21 15.67
C LEU A 331 22.36 18.11 15.77
N GLY A 332 21.82 17.09 16.46
CA GLY A 332 20.39 16.93 16.65
C GLY A 332 19.69 16.43 15.39
N GLY A 333 19.09 17.32 14.59
CA GLY A 333 18.30 16.97 13.40
C GLY A 333 19.02 17.10 12.07
N ALA A 334 20.36 17.23 12.07
CA ALA A 334 21.13 17.49 10.86
C ALA A 334 21.38 16.22 10.03
N TRP A 335 20.95 16.24 8.77
CA TRP A 335 21.33 15.25 7.76
C TRP A 335 21.54 15.90 6.39
N ASN A 336 22.05 15.15 5.42
CA ASN A 336 22.04 15.55 4.02
C ASN A 336 20.91 14.82 3.28
N THR A 337 20.13 15.54 2.47
CA THR A 337 18.99 15.02 1.70
C THR A 337 19.40 14.16 0.50
N ALA A 338 20.70 13.90 0.30
CA ALA A 338 21.20 13.09 -0.81
C ALA A 338 20.73 13.63 -2.17
N ASN A 339 20.77 12.79 -3.21
CA ASN A 339 20.18 13.16 -4.50
C ASN A 339 18.64 13.23 -4.46
N ASP A 340 17.99 12.72 -3.39
CA ASP A 340 16.52 12.82 -3.21
C ASP A 340 16.05 14.28 -3.22
N TRP A 341 16.86 15.20 -2.68
CA TRP A 341 16.58 16.62 -2.74
C TRP A 341 17.84 17.50 -2.80
N PHE A 342 18.49 17.55 -3.96
CA PHE A 342 19.56 18.52 -4.29
C PHE A 342 20.79 18.53 -3.36
N PHE A 343 21.09 17.42 -2.68
CA PHE A 343 22.27 17.25 -1.81
C PHE A 343 22.41 18.33 -0.73
N GLN A 344 21.28 18.73 -0.13
CA GLN A 344 21.22 19.80 0.86
C GLN A 344 21.39 19.23 2.27
N ASN A 345 22.25 19.85 3.06
CA ASN A 345 22.16 19.71 4.49
C ASN A 345 20.91 20.44 4.98
N VAL A 346 20.13 19.80 5.85
CA VAL A 346 18.92 20.38 6.43
C VAL A 346 18.76 19.97 7.89
N ASP A 347 18.00 20.75 8.64
CA ASP A 347 17.41 20.33 9.91
C ASP A 347 16.01 19.77 9.65
N ILE A 348 15.77 18.50 10.01
CA ILE A 348 14.42 17.91 9.92
C ILE A 348 13.53 18.22 11.11
N GLY A 349 14.06 18.90 12.12
CA GLY A 349 13.36 19.19 13.36
C GLY A 349 13.02 17.94 14.15
N LEU A 350 13.78 16.85 13.96
CA LEU A 350 13.62 15.56 14.63
C LEU A 350 15.02 14.97 14.89
N SER A 351 15.32 14.68 16.15
CA SER A 351 16.55 13.99 16.54
C SER A 351 16.33 12.48 16.71
N TYR A 352 17.40 11.68 16.74
CA TYR A 352 17.32 10.26 17.09
C TYR A 352 16.76 10.06 18.51
N GLU A 353 16.97 11.02 19.41
CA GLU A 353 16.46 10.99 20.78
C GLU A 353 14.94 11.15 20.82
N ASP A 354 14.40 12.10 20.04
CA ASP A 354 12.95 12.29 19.87
C ASP A 354 12.31 10.99 19.36
N PHE A 355 12.95 10.34 18.39
CA PHE A 355 12.48 9.08 17.81
C PHE A 355 12.46 7.95 18.85
N ILE A 356 13.58 7.70 19.54
CA ILE A 356 13.66 6.65 20.57
C ILE A 356 12.68 6.94 21.71
N ALA A 357 12.57 8.20 22.17
CA ALA A 357 11.65 8.58 23.22
C ALA A 357 10.18 8.39 22.80
N SER A 358 9.84 8.73 21.56
CA SER A 358 8.50 8.51 21.01
C SER A 358 8.17 7.01 20.93
N ASN A 359 9.11 6.17 20.49
CA ASN A 359 8.91 4.73 20.41
C ASN A 359 8.69 4.13 21.80
N ARG A 360 9.52 4.50 22.77
CA ARG A 360 9.36 4.06 24.17
C ARG A 360 8.00 4.47 24.75
N LYS A 361 7.56 5.70 24.50
CA LYS A 361 6.24 6.20 24.97
C LYS A 361 5.08 5.35 24.45
N HIS A 362 5.24 4.73 23.27
CA HIS A 362 4.21 3.91 22.62
C HIS A 362 4.52 2.40 22.66
N GLY A 363 5.48 1.96 23.48
CA GLY A 363 5.82 0.53 23.63
C GLY A 363 6.43 -0.11 22.37
N MET A 364 7.09 0.68 21.53
CA MET A 364 7.73 0.20 20.29
C MET A 364 9.23 0.06 20.45
N MET A 365 9.79 -0.96 19.80
CA MET A 365 11.24 -1.14 19.70
C MET A 365 11.84 -0.24 18.61
N SER A 366 13.12 0.12 18.75
CA SER A 366 13.84 0.91 17.74
C SER A 366 14.93 0.09 17.05
N ALA A 367 15.05 0.24 15.74
CA ALA A 367 16.23 -0.09 14.94
C ALA A 367 16.82 1.19 14.37
N VAL A 368 18.15 1.35 14.44
CA VAL A 368 18.83 2.59 14.10
C VAL A 368 19.92 2.33 13.07
N THR A 369 19.83 2.99 11.92
CA THR A 369 20.91 3.04 10.94
C THR A 369 22.07 3.89 11.45
N VAL A 370 23.28 3.35 11.38
CA VAL A 370 24.55 4.04 11.67
C VAL A 370 25.37 4.25 10.39
N PRO A 371 25.99 5.42 10.19
CA PRO A 371 26.67 5.73 8.93
C PRO A 371 28.02 4.99 8.78
N LEU A 372 28.24 4.37 7.62
CA LEU A 372 29.50 3.74 7.17
C LEU A 372 30.16 4.48 6.01
N ILE A 373 29.42 5.38 5.34
CA ILE A 373 29.91 6.12 4.17
C ILE A 373 31.13 6.99 4.49
N GLY A 374 31.33 7.35 5.76
CA GLY A 374 32.49 8.07 6.30
C GLY A 374 32.33 9.59 6.36
N TRP A 375 31.22 10.13 5.86
CA TRP A 375 30.94 11.57 5.80
C TRP A 375 29.50 11.85 6.21
N VAL A 376 29.30 12.64 7.27
CA VAL A 376 27.96 13.08 7.72
C VAL A 376 27.82 14.59 7.59
N ALA A 377 26.60 15.12 7.60
CA ALA A 377 26.35 16.56 7.49
C ALA A 377 27.16 17.36 8.54
N LYS A 378 27.86 18.42 8.12
CA LYS A 378 28.61 19.30 9.04
C LYS A 378 27.78 20.41 9.66
N ASP A 379 26.62 20.71 9.06
CA ASP A 379 25.70 21.78 9.42
C ASP A 379 24.30 21.44 8.85
N THR A 380 23.41 22.43 8.79
CA THR A 380 22.02 22.29 8.31
C THR A 380 21.72 23.18 7.10
N THR A 381 22.74 23.65 6.37
CA THR A 381 22.58 24.63 5.28
C THR A 381 23.49 24.43 4.07
N SER A 382 24.60 23.71 4.20
CA SER A 382 25.53 23.46 3.11
C SER A 382 24.92 22.64 1.98
N VAL A 383 25.44 22.82 0.76
CA VAL A 383 24.90 22.19 -0.46
C VAL A 383 26.01 21.47 -1.22
N GLY A 384 25.73 20.28 -1.77
CA GLY A 384 26.71 19.47 -2.52
C GLY A 384 27.11 20.06 -3.87
N PHE A 385 26.15 20.67 -4.59
CA PHE A 385 26.36 21.28 -5.90
C PHE A 385 25.77 22.70 -5.99
N PRO A 386 26.28 23.68 -5.20
CA PRO A 386 25.74 25.04 -5.20
C PRO A 386 25.93 25.71 -6.57
N VAL A 387 24.87 26.34 -7.06
CA VAL A 387 24.84 27.04 -8.36
C VAL A 387 25.89 28.14 -8.42
N SER A 388 26.19 28.78 -7.29
CA SER A 388 27.24 29.80 -7.18
C SER A 388 28.65 29.31 -7.54
N LYS A 389 28.90 27.99 -7.46
CA LYS A 389 30.19 27.38 -7.78
C LYS A 389 30.17 26.59 -9.09
N PHE A 390 29.09 25.85 -9.34
CA PHE A 390 29.00 24.94 -10.48
C PHE A 390 28.22 25.51 -11.67
N GLY A 391 27.66 26.71 -11.54
CA GLY A 391 26.79 27.32 -12.53
C GLY A 391 25.41 26.68 -12.59
N PRO A 392 24.56 27.11 -13.54
CA PRO A 392 23.21 26.60 -13.72
C PRO A 392 23.17 25.13 -14.09
N GLN A 393 22.22 24.39 -13.51
CA GLN A 393 22.10 22.94 -13.60
C GLN A 393 20.72 22.54 -14.16
N ARG A 394 20.52 21.24 -14.46
CA ARG A 394 19.27 20.74 -15.02
C ARG A 394 18.09 20.91 -14.05
N GLY A 395 18.36 20.79 -12.75
CA GLY A 395 17.40 21.04 -11.70
C GLY A 395 18.05 21.87 -10.60
N GLU A 396 17.28 22.79 -10.02
CA GLU A 396 17.72 23.66 -8.94
C GLU A 396 16.59 23.91 -7.93
N ASP A 397 16.96 24.09 -6.66
CA ASP A 397 16.10 24.55 -5.57
C ASP A 397 16.84 25.60 -4.74
N ASN A 398 16.43 26.87 -4.87
CA ASN A 398 16.97 28.01 -4.12
C ASN A 398 18.52 28.12 -4.15
N GLY A 399 19.12 27.94 -5.33
CA GLY A 399 20.58 27.98 -5.50
C GLY A 399 21.29 26.64 -5.23
N SER A 400 20.54 25.60 -4.85
CA SER A 400 21.03 24.23 -4.75
C SER A 400 20.79 23.48 -6.04
N GLY A 401 21.86 23.04 -6.72
CA GLY A 401 21.73 22.29 -7.95
C GLY A 401 21.69 20.77 -7.74
N ASN A 402 21.17 20.05 -8.73
CA ASN A 402 21.04 18.58 -8.69
C ASN A 402 22.32 17.82 -9.10
N GLY A 403 23.43 18.52 -9.28
CA GLY A 403 24.71 17.99 -9.70
C GLY A 403 24.77 17.53 -11.16
N VAL A 404 23.87 18.00 -12.03
CA VAL A 404 23.80 17.60 -13.44
C VAL A 404 23.73 18.85 -14.32
N THR A 405 24.58 18.92 -15.35
CA THR A 405 24.56 20.00 -16.35
C THR A 405 23.28 19.95 -17.20
N ARG A 406 22.99 21.01 -17.94
CA ARG A 406 21.77 21.10 -18.78
C ARG A 406 21.69 20.05 -19.90
N ASP A 407 22.84 19.54 -20.37
CA ASP A 407 22.93 18.47 -21.36
C ASP A 407 22.81 17.06 -20.76
N GLY A 408 22.70 16.95 -19.43
CA GLY A 408 22.55 15.66 -18.74
C GLY A 408 23.84 15.07 -18.20
N THR A 409 24.99 15.73 -18.38
CA THR A 409 26.28 15.24 -17.86
C THR A 409 26.37 15.41 -16.33
N PRO A 410 26.71 14.34 -15.56
CA PRO A 410 26.96 14.49 -14.13
C PRO A 410 28.17 15.40 -13.87
N LEU A 411 27.98 16.42 -13.02
CA LEU A 411 29.07 17.29 -12.57
C LEU A 411 30.02 16.53 -11.64
N LYS A 412 31.33 16.77 -11.75
CA LYS A 412 32.29 16.30 -10.76
C LYS A 412 32.02 16.99 -9.41
N PRO A 413 31.87 16.25 -8.31
CA PRO A 413 31.63 16.86 -7.00
C PRO A 413 32.84 17.66 -6.51
N GLY A 414 32.59 18.56 -5.55
CA GLY A 414 33.63 19.22 -4.78
C GLY A 414 34.28 18.26 -3.76
N ALA A 415 35.11 18.80 -2.87
CA ALA A 415 35.58 18.04 -1.72
C ALA A 415 34.42 17.70 -0.78
N PRO A 416 34.40 16.52 -0.13
CA PRO A 416 33.34 16.15 0.82
C PRO A 416 33.15 17.16 1.95
N SER A 417 34.21 17.87 2.35
CA SER A 417 34.16 18.93 3.36
C SER A 417 33.25 20.12 2.99
N GLN A 418 32.80 20.20 1.74
CA GLN A 418 31.81 21.19 1.32
C GLN A 418 30.48 21.04 2.06
N THR A 419 30.02 19.80 2.29
CA THR A 419 28.78 19.50 3.02
C THR A 419 29.01 18.70 4.30
N SER A 420 30.18 18.10 4.47
CA SER A 420 30.37 17.06 5.47
C SER A 420 31.58 17.21 6.39
N THR A 421 31.48 16.54 7.52
CA THR A 421 32.58 16.22 8.43
C THR A 421 32.78 14.70 8.46
N GLU A 422 33.98 14.26 8.82
CA GLU A 422 34.28 12.84 8.93
C GLU A 422 33.42 12.17 10.01
N ALA A 423 32.93 10.97 9.68
CA ALA A 423 32.25 10.06 10.59
C ALA A 423 33.02 8.75 10.64
N SER A 424 34.08 8.71 11.45
CA SER A 424 34.94 7.53 11.62
C SER A 424 34.20 6.40 12.37
N PRO A 425 34.76 5.17 12.43
CA PRO A 425 34.21 4.13 13.30
C PRO A 425 34.05 4.56 14.76
N GLU A 426 34.94 5.43 15.28
CA GLU A 426 34.85 5.95 16.64
C GLU A 426 33.66 6.92 16.80
N PHE A 427 33.33 7.70 15.78
CA PHE A 427 32.13 8.56 15.78
C PHE A 427 30.85 7.73 15.97
N VAL A 428 30.78 6.55 15.34
CA VAL A 428 29.66 5.61 15.51
C VAL A 428 29.71 4.92 16.87
N ALA A 429 30.89 4.49 17.33
CA ALA A 429 31.03 3.88 18.65
C ALA A 429 30.61 4.83 19.78
N GLU A 430 30.98 6.11 19.69
CA GLU A 430 30.56 7.15 20.63
C GLU A 430 29.04 7.30 20.65
N TRP A 431 28.38 7.26 19.48
CA TRP A 431 26.92 7.32 19.41
C TRP A 431 26.25 6.12 20.09
N VAL A 432 26.72 4.91 19.80
CA VAL A 432 26.21 3.67 20.38
C VAL A 432 26.39 3.66 21.90
N ARG A 433 27.57 4.06 22.40
CA ARG A 433 27.80 4.22 23.85
C ARG A 433 26.85 5.24 24.46
N THR A 434 26.66 6.38 23.81
CA THR A 434 25.72 7.42 24.26
C THR A 434 24.29 6.90 24.39
N ILE A 435 23.82 6.10 23.42
CA ILE A 435 22.51 5.45 23.49
C ILE A 435 22.45 4.50 24.70
N ARG A 436 23.48 3.65 24.89
CA ARG A 436 23.51 2.66 25.96
C ARG A 436 23.64 3.26 27.35
N GLU A 437 24.46 4.30 27.53
CA GLU A 437 24.57 5.05 28.77
C GLU A 437 23.21 5.63 29.18
N ARG A 438 22.42 6.13 28.21
CA ARG A 438 21.08 6.65 28.47
C ARG A 438 20.07 5.56 28.81
N ASP A 439 20.13 4.42 28.14
CA ASP A 439 19.30 3.27 28.51
C ASP A 439 19.60 2.80 29.93
N ILE A 440 20.88 2.71 30.31
CA ILE A 440 21.32 2.37 31.68
C ILE A 440 20.79 3.40 32.69
N ALA A 441 20.95 4.70 32.40
CA ALA A 441 20.43 5.77 33.25
C ALA A 441 18.89 5.75 33.41
N ARG A 442 18.17 5.09 32.48
CA ARG A 442 16.71 4.96 32.48
C ARG A 442 16.19 3.61 33.01
N GLY A 443 17.05 2.82 33.66
CA GLY A 443 16.67 1.54 34.27
C GLY A 443 17.16 0.30 33.52
N GLY A 444 18.05 0.46 32.54
CA GLY A 444 18.76 -0.65 31.89
C GLY A 444 18.07 -1.28 30.68
N GLU A 445 16.77 -1.01 30.48
CA GLU A 445 16.00 -1.53 29.34
C GLU A 445 16.54 -1.00 28.00
N ARG A 446 16.79 -1.91 27.05
CA ARG A 446 17.29 -1.62 25.71
C ARG A 446 16.18 -1.06 24.82
N ASN A 447 16.25 0.22 24.46
CA ASN A 447 15.28 0.84 23.56
C ASN A 447 15.67 0.73 22.09
N VAL A 448 16.98 0.57 21.81
CA VAL A 448 17.51 0.20 20.49
C VAL A 448 17.91 -1.26 20.51
N ARG A 449 17.25 -2.06 19.67
CA ARG A 449 17.48 -3.51 19.60
C ARG A 449 18.46 -3.90 18.50
N MET A 450 18.53 -3.11 17.45
CA MET A 450 19.31 -3.41 16.25
C MET A 450 19.97 -2.15 15.70
N TYR A 451 21.26 -2.21 15.44
CA TYR A 451 21.99 -1.21 14.65
C TYR A 451 22.16 -1.73 13.23
N ILE A 452 21.70 -0.94 12.25
CA ILE A 452 21.80 -1.27 10.83
C ILE A 452 23.02 -0.55 10.27
N LEU A 453 23.92 -1.30 9.62
CA LEU A 453 25.15 -0.77 9.05
C LEU A 453 24.83 -0.05 7.73
N ASP A 454 24.55 1.26 7.84
CA ASP A 454 24.21 2.20 6.77
C ASP A 454 22.92 1.82 5.99
N ASN A 455 22.83 2.24 4.73
CA ASN A 455 21.69 2.07 3.85
C ASN A 455 22.18 2.00 2.39
N GLU A 456 21.88 0.90 1.71
CA GLU A 456 22.09 0.71 0.27
C GLU A 456 23.50 1.11 -0.22
N PRO A 457 24.57 0.52 0.34
CA PRO A 457 25.93 1.00 0.14
C PRO A 457 26.39 0.99 -1.32
N MET A 458 25.85 0.08 -2.11
CA MET A 458 26.13 -0.01 -3.54
C MET A 458 25.32 0.98 -4.40
N LEU A 459 24.52 1.87 -3.79
CA LEU A 459 23.95 3.05 -4.43
C LEU A 459 24.62 4.35 -3.99
N TRP A 460 25.61 4.33 -3.09
CA TRP A 460 26.27 5.56 -2.60
C TRP A 460 26.83 6.44 -3.73
N ASN A 461 27.31 5.84 -4.82
CA ASN A 461 27.82 6.57 -5.99
C ASN A 461 26.77 7.23 -6.88
N SER A 462 25.50 6.94 -6.63
CA SER A 462 24.37 7.65 -7.21
C SER A 462 23.72 8.56 -6.17
N THR A 463 23.28 7.98 -5.06
CA THR A 463 22.51 8.61 -3.99
C THR A 463 23.31 9.70 -3.27
N HIS A 464 24.58 9.43 -2.97
CA HIS A 464 25.48 10.33 -2.24
C HIS A 464 26.69 10.74 -3.08
N ARG A 465 26.47 10.94 -4.39
CA ARG A 465 27.51 11.30 -5.37
C ARG A 465 28.28 12.59 -5.00
N ASP A 466 27.71 13.44 -4.16
CA ASP A 466 28.40 14.64 -3.64
C ASP A 466 29.63 14.30 -2.78
N VAL A 467 29.66 13.13 -2.12
CA VAL A 467 30.78 12.71 -1.25
C VAL A 467 31.37 11.36 -1.57
N PHE A 468 30.62 10.49 -2.25
CA PHE A 468 31.06 9.13 -2.60
C PHE A 468 30.83 8.85 -4.09
N PRO A 469 31.48 9.57 -5.03
CA PRO A 469 31.19 9.41 -6.46
C PRO A 469 31.71 8.10 -7.07
N GLU A 470 32.65 7.43 -6.42
CA GLU A 470 33.28 6.22 -6.94
C GLU A 470 32.42 4.98 -6.65
N PRO A 471 32.20 4.08 -7.64
CA PRO A 471 31.46 2.84 -7.43
C PRO A 471 32.13 1.94 -6.37
N LEU A 472 31.36 1.56 -5.34
CA LEU A 472 31.82 0.69 -4.25
C LEU A 472 32.11 -0.74 -4.76
N THR A 473 33.20 -1.33 -4.25
CA THR A 473 33.63 -2.72 -4.55
C THR A 473 33.24 -3.70 -3.45
N TYR A 474 33.39 -5.00 -3.71
CA TYR A 474 33.27 -6.08 -2.71
C TYR A 474 34.16 -5.81 -1.48
N ASP A 475 35.45 -5.57 -1.69
CA ASP A 475 36.42 -5.28 -0.63
C ASP A 475 36.13 -3.95 0.09
N GLY A 476 35.66 -2.94 -0.64
CA GLY A 476 35.28 -1.65 -0.08
C GLY A 476 34.12 -1.78 0.90
N LEU A 477 33.11 -2.60 0.57
CA LEU A 477 32.01 -2.92 1.48
C LEU A 477 32.52 -3.70 2.70
N LEU A 478 33.25 -4.80 2.47
CA LEU A 478 33.70 -5.68 3.55
C LEU A 478 34.57 -4.94 4.58
N SER A 479 35.54 -4.15 4.12
CA SER A 479 36.46 -3.41 5.00
C SER A 479 35.72 -2.41 5.89
N ARG A 480 34.73 -1.69 5.35
CA ARG A 480 33.87 -0.78 6.13
C ARG A 480 32.99 -1.54 7.10
N THR A 481 32.31 -2.60 6.67
CA THR A 481 31.51 -3.44 7.56
C THR A 481 32.33 -3.91 8.76
N ILE A 482 33.54 -4.45 8.54
CA ILE A 482 34.39 -4.93 9.64
C ILE A 482 34.78 -3.77 10.55
N ALA A 483 35.23 -2.64 10.00
CA ALA A 483 35.70 -1.50 10.80
C ALA A 483 34.58 -0.92 11.68
N TYR A 484 33.43 -0.58 11.08
CA TYR A 484 32.32 0.04 11.80
C TYR A 484 31.58 -0.96 12.67
N GLY A 485 31.33 -2.17 12.18
CA GLY A 485 30.68 -3.22 12.97
C GLY A 485 31.52 -3.66 14.19
N THR A 486 32.85 -3.65 14.08
CA THR A 486 33.73 -3.86 15.25
C THR A 486 33.55 -2.74 16.28
N ALA A 487 33.44 -1.50 15.82
CA ALA A 487 33.26 -0.34 16.68
C ALA A 487 31.89 -0.39 17.40
N VAL A 488 30.82 -0.76 16.69
CA VAL A 488 29.48 -1.01 17.27
C VAL A 488 29.53 -2.15 18.29
N ARG A 489 30.11 -3.31 17.95
CA ARG A 489 30.20 -4.46 18.85
C ARG A 489 30.98 -4.16 20.12
N LYS A 490 32.05 -3.35 20.04
CA LYS A 490 32.81 -2.92 21.22
C LYS A 490 32.02 -1.95 22.09
N ALA A 491 31.27 -1.04 21.48
CA ALA A 491 30.44 -0.07 22.18
C ALA A 491 29.21 -0.73 22.85
N ASP A 492 28.66 -1.77 22.23
CA ASP A 492 27.54 -2.54 22.77
C ASP A 492 27.67 -4.04 22.42
N PRO A 493 28.28 -4.85 23.29
CA PRO A 493 28.53 -6.27 23.03
C PRO A 493 27.29 -7.12 22.77
N GLU A 494 26.11 -6.71 23.26
CA GLU A 494 24.86 -7.47 23.10
C GLU A 494 23.94 -6.90 22.02
N ALA A 495 24.32 -5.82 21.33
CA ALA A 495 23.52 -5.29 20.24
C ALA A 495 23.38 -6.30 19.11
N LEU A 496 22.23 -6.29 18.43
CA LEU A 496 22.12 -6.94 17.13
C LEU A 496 22.66 -6.01 16.06
N ILE A 497 23.55 -6.53 15.22
CA ILE A 497 24.12 -5.79 14.11
C ILE A 497 23.56 -6.37 12.81
N ALA A 498 22.93 -5.51 12.02
CA ALA A 498 22.29 -5.84 10.75
C ALA A 498 23.01 -5.20 9.58
N GLY A 499 23.03 -5.86 8.44
CA GLY A 499 23.63 -5.35 7.20
C GLY A 499 23.70 -6.41 6.11
N PRO A 500 24.15 -6.04 4.90
CA PRO A 500 24.62 -4.71 4.49
C PRO A 500 23.50 -3.73 4.06
N ALA A 501 22.22 -4.11 4.16
CA ALA A 501 21.08 -3.30 3.72
C ALA A 501 21.10 -3.00 2.20
N GLU A 502 21.37 -4.02 1.37
CA GLU A 502 21.37 -3.86 -0.10
C GLU A 502 19.97 -3.59 -0.66
N TRP A 503 19.88 -2.71 -1.67
CA TRP A 503 18.62 -2.15 -2.18
C TRP A 503 17.71 -3.12 -2.95
N GLY A 504 18.27 -4.20 -3.53
CA GLY A 504 17.48 -5.07 -4.41
C GLY A 504 18.29 -6.08 -5.22
N TRP A 505 17.60 -6.72 -6.16
CA TRP A 505 18.05 -7.93 -6.88
C TRP A 505 19.49 -7.87 -7.39
N THR A 506 19.85 -6.81 -8.12
CA THR A 506 21.18 -6.63 -8.69
C THR A 506 22.27 -6.73 -7.63
N ASN A 507 22.05 -6.10 -6.48
CA ASN A 507 23.09 -5.95 -5.48
C ASN A 507 23.13 -7.08 -4.48
N TYR A 508 22.20 -8.03 -4.58
CA TYR A 508 22.41 -9.32 -3.96
C TYR A 508 23.56 -10.08 -4.64
N LEU A 509 23.82 -9.76 -5.92
CA LEU A 509 24.64 -10.54 -6.82
C LEU A 509 25.94 -9.84 -7.26
N TRP A 510 25.95 -8.51 -7.37
CA TRP A 510 27.04 -7.72 -7.94
C TRP A 510 27.29 -6.44 -7.13
N SER A 511 28.50 -5.89 -7.25
CA SER A 511 28.83 -4.58 -6.65
C SER A 511 28.52 -3.43 -7.60
N ALA A 512 28.54 -2.19 -7.09
CA ALA A 512 28.45 -1.01 -7.94
C ALA A 512 29.62 -0.95 -8.95
N ALA A 513 30.81 -1.41 -8.55
CA ALA A 513 32.00 -1.44 -9.40
C ALA A 513 31.87 -2.40 -10.60
N ASP A 514 30.99 -3.41 -10.54
CA ASP A 514 30.71 -4.31 -11.66
C ASP A 514 30.02 -3.63 -12.84
N PHE A 515 29.42 -2.45 -12.60
CA PHE A 515 28.72 -1.63 -13.62
C PHE A 515 29.42 -0.29 -13.86
N ALA A 516 30.65 -0.11 -13.37
CA ALA A 516 31.40 1.12 -13.54
C ALA A 516 31.72 1.40 -15.02
N PRO A 517 31.51 2.63 -15.53
CA PRO A 517 31.89 2.99 -16.89
C PRO A 517 33.38 2.72 -17.17
N GLY A 518 33.69 2.21 -18.36
CA GLY A 518 35.07 1.93 -18.78
C GLY A 518 35.68 0.65 -18.18
N LYS A 519 34.92 -0.14 -17.40
CA LYS A 519 35.32 -1.48 -16.96
C LYS A 519 34.52 -2.56 -17.70
N ALA A 520 35.12 -3.73 -17.85
CA ALA A 520 34.39 -4.89 -18.34
C ALA A 520 33.28 -5.26 -17.33
N PRO A 521 32.01 -5.43 -17.75
CA PRO A 521 30.92 -5.76 -16.83
C PRO A 521 31.26 -6.96 -15.94
N HIS A 522 30.88 -6.90 -14.66
CA HIS A 522 31.13 -7.96 -13.67
C HIS A 522 32.62 -8.25 -13.36
N SER A 523 33.52 -7.28 -13.61
CA SER A 523 34.96 -7.46 -13.35
C SER A 523 35.29 -7.63 -11.87
N ASP A 524 34.59 -6.94 -10.98
CA ASP A 524 34.82 -7.02 -9.54
C ASP A 524 34.37 -8.39 -9.04
N ARG A 525 33.17 -8.84 -9.41
CA ARG A 525 32.69 -10.20 -9.12
C ARG A 525 33.64 -11.29 -9.63
N ARG A 526 34.14 -11.19 -10.86
CA ARG A 526 35.13 -12.16 -11.40
C ARG A 526 36.42 -12.17 -10.59
N ALA A 527 36.89 -11.01 -10.12
CA ALA A 527 38.06 -10.93 -9.24
C ALA A 527 37.85 -11.64 -7.89
N HIS A 528 36.59 -11.85 -7.48
CA HIS A 528 36.20 -12.52 -6.24
C HIS A 528 35.75 -13.98 -6.45
N GLY A 529 36.26 -14.63 -7.50
CA GLY A 529 35.98 -16.03 -7.82
C GLY A 529 34.59 -16.25 -8.42
N ASP A 530 34.01 -15.21 -9.02
CA ASP A 530 32.69 -15.18 -9.64
C ASP A 530 31.51 -15.52 -8.68
N VAL A 531 31.73 -15.29 -7.39
CA VAL A 531 30.73 -15.53 -6.34
C VAL A 531 29.79 -14.32 -6.22
N PRO A 532 28.46 -14.54 -6.11
CA PRO A 532 27.52 -13.44 -5.87
C PRO A 532 27.87 -12.64 -4.60
N LEU A 533 27.60 -11.33 -4.61
CA LEU A 533 28.03 -10.39 -3.57
C LEU A 533 27.64 -10.83 -2.15
N LEU A 534 26.37 -11.13 -1.89
CA LEU A 534 25.93 -11.50 -0.54
C LEU A 534 26.56 -12.82 -0.03
N PRO A 535 26.56 -13.93 -0.79
CA PRO A 535 27.32 -15.13 -0.44
C PRO A 535 28.79 -14.88 -0.13
N TRP A 536 29.47 -14.09 -0.96
CA TRP A 536 30.88 -13.75 -0.73
C TRP A 536 31.05 -12.96 0.57
N TYR A 537 30.24 -11.91 0.77
CA TYR A 537 30.26 -11.05 1.96
C TYR A 537 30.05 -11.87 3.25
N LEU A 538 29.05 -12.74 3.26
CA LEU A 538 28.76 -13.62 4.40
C LEU A 538 29.93 -14.57 4.70
N ARG A 539 30.54 -15.17 3.67
CA ARG A 539 31.70 -16.04 3.82
C ARG A 539 32.89 -15.29 4.40
N GLN A 540 33.17 -14.09 3.93
CA GLN A 540 34.29 -13.28 4.42
C GLN A 540 34.11 -12.86 5.88
N LEU A 541 32.89 -12.49 6.29
CA LEU A 541 32.60 -12.19 7.70
C LEU A 541 32.69 -13.41 8.61
N ARG A 542 32.30 -14.60 8.10
CA ARG A 542 32.53 -15.86 8.81
C ARG A 542 34.01 -16.11 9.07
N GLU A 543 34.85 -15.92 8.05
CA GLU A 543 36.29 -16.11 8.19
C GLU A 543 36.91 -15.06 9.12
N HIS A 544 36.37 -13.84 9.15
CA HIS A 544 36.73 -12.84 10.14
C HIS A 544 36.38 -13.28 11.57
N GLU A 545 35.15 -13.74 11.83
CA GLU A 545 34.73 -14.23 13.16
C GLU A 545 35.60 -15.43 13.60
N LYS A 546 35.87 -16.39 12.70
CA LYS A 546 36.76 -17.53 13.01
C LYS A 546 38.17 -17.10 13.40
N LYS A 547 38.72 -16.09 12.73
CA LYS A 547 40.10 -15.62 12.98
C LYS A 547 40.23 -14.77 14.24
N THR A 548 39.20 -13.98 14.56
CA THR A 548 39.29 -12.94 15.59
C THR A 548 38.46 -13.23 16.85
N GLY A 549 37.50 -14.15 16.75
CA GLY A 549 36.47 -14.37 17.77
C GLY A 549 35.38 -13.28 17.82
N VAL A 550 35.45 -12.27 16.95
CA VAL A 550 34.50 -11.14 16.94
C VAL A 550 33.41 -11.36 15.89
N ARG A 551 32.15 -11.45 16.34
CA ARG A 551 30.99 -11.45 15.45
C ARG A 551 30.58 -10.03 15.07
N ILE A 552 30.56 -9.78 13.76
CA ILE A 552 30.22 -8.48 13.17
C ILE A 552 28.77 -8.41 12.68
N LEU A 553 28.17 -9.54 12.30
CA LEU A 553 26.83 -9.57 11.71
C LEU A 553 25.97 -10.63 12.39
N ASP A 554 24.82 -10.21 12.93
CA ASP A 554 23.81 -11.09 13.52
C ASP A 554 22.63 -11.31 12.58
N VAL A 555 22.29 -10.27 11.79
CA VAL A 555 21.11 -10.26 10.92
C VAL A 555 21.52 -9.83 9.51
N VAL A 556 21.25 -10.68 8.52
CA VAL A 556 21.41 -10.31 7.10
C VAL A 556 20.25 -9.43 6.70
N ASP A 557 20.54 -8.20 6.31
CA ASP A 557 19.56 -7.18 5.96
C ASP A 557 19.61 -6.86 4.47
N VAL A 558 18.44 -6.86 3.83
CA VAL A 558 18.22 -6.50 2.42
C VAL A 558 16.89 -5.77 2.25
N HIS A 559 16.74 -5.00 1.19
CA HIS A 559 15.50 -4.31 0.84
C HIS A 559 14.80 -4.99 -0.33
N PHE A 560 13.47 -4.99 -0.37
CA PHE A 560 12.70 -5.61 -1.44
C PHE A 560 11.58 -4.71 -1.96
N TYR A 561 11.71 -4.32 -3.23
CA TYR A 561 10.66 -3.61 -3.96
C TYR A 561 10.33 -4.37 -5.25
N PRO A 562 9.04 -4.64 -5.54
CA PRO A 562 8.63 -5.27 -6.80
C PRO A 562 9.12 -4.48 -8.00
N GLN A 563 9.78 -5.16 -8.94
CA GLN A 563 10.28 -4.56 -10.19
C GLN A 563 9.24 -4.60 -11.32
N THR A 564 8.01 -4.99 -11.02
CA THR A 564 6.94 -5.32 -11.97
C THR A 564 6.14 -4.10 -12.47
N ASN A 565 6.66 -2.88 -12.25
CA ASN A 565 6.03 -1.59 -12.59
C ASN A 565 4.65 -1.36 -11.94
N VAL A 566 4.43 -1.89 -10.74
CA VAL A 566 3.18 -1.71 -10.00
C VAL A 566 3.02 -0.31 -9.38
N GLY A 567 4.10 0.48 -9.35
CA GLY A 567 4.16 1.73 -8.60
C GLY A 567 4.21 1.49 -7.08
N VAL A 568 5.02 2.27 -6.38
CA VAL A 568 5.16 2.23 -4.91
C VAL A 568 4.41 3.41 -4.28
N GLY A 569 4.06 3.32 -2.99
CA GLY A 569 3.40 4.40 -2.24
C GLY A 569 1.90 4.61 -2.55
N LEU A 570 1.41 5.83 -2.28
CA LEU A 570 0.00 6.22 -2.42
C LEU A 570 -0.50 6.23 -3.87
N GLU A 571 0.39 6.48 -4.82
CA GLU A 571 0.09 6.67 -6.25
C GLU A 571 0.22 5.39 -7.09
N GLY A 572 0.26 4.20 -6.45
CA GLY A 572 0.33 2.94 -7.18
C GLY A 572 -0.86 2.76 -8.14
N ASN A 573 -0.61 2.32 -9.38
CA ASN A 573 -1.65 2.13 -10.39
C ASN A 573 -2.70 1.09 -9.93
N THR A 574 -3.98 1.41 -10.11
CA THR A 574 -5.10 0.56 -9.65
C THR A 574 -5.92 -0.03 -10.80
N ASP A 575 -5.38 -0.07 -12.02
CA ASP A 575 -6.00 -0.83 -13.10
C ASP A 575 -6.01 -2.35 -12.79
N PRO A 576 -6.98 -3.13 -13.32
CA PRO A 576 -7.13 -4.54 -12.98
C PRO A 576 -5.88 -5.40 -13.21
N GLU A 577 -5.13 -5.15 -14.27
CA GLU A 577 -3.92 -5.92 -14.60
C GLU A 577 -2.82 -5.65 -13.58
N THR A 578 -2.58 -4.37 -13.26
CA THR A 578 -1.60 -3.99 -12.24
C THR A 578 -2.00 -4.48 -10.85
N ASN A 579 -3.27 -4.46 -10.50
CA ASN A 579 -3.76 -5.00 -9.23
C ASN A 579 -3.47 -6.50 -9.08
N ALA A 580 -3.75 -7.29 -10.11
CA ALA A 580 -3.47 -8.71 -10.11
C ALA A 580 -1.95 -8.99 -10.07
N ARG A 581 -1.16 -8.23 -10.85
CA ARG A 581 0.30 -8.32 -10.86
C ARG A 581 0.92 -7.96 -9.50
N ARG A 582 0.38 -6.93 -8.83
CA ARG A 582 0.82 -6.53 -7.48
C ARG A 582 0.68 -7.66 -6.47
N ILE A 583 -0.48 -8.32 -6.44
CA ILE A 583 -0.71 -9.46 -5.56
C ILE A 583 0.25 -10.60 -5.92
N ARG A 584 0.39 -10.96 -7.20
CA ARG A 584 1.31 -12.02 -7.65
C ARG A 584 2.78 -11.71 -7.34
N SER A 585 3.19 -10.45 -7.38
CA SER A 585 4.59 -10.06 -7.13
C SER A 585 5.11 -10.42 -5.73
N THR A 586 4.21 -10.61 -4.76
CA THR A 586 4.56 -11.13 -3.43
C THR A 586 5.18 -12.52 -3.48
N ARG A 587 4.88 -13.31 -4.53
CA ARG A 587 5.49 -14.63 -4.77
C ARG A 587 7.00 -14.53 -4.96
N GLY A 588 7.54 -13.39 -5.38
CA GLY A 588 8.98 -13.12 -5.42
C GLY A 588 9.68 -13.29 -4.06
N LEU A 589 8.94 -13.19 -2.94
CA LEU A 589 9.47 -13.43 -1.60
C LEU A 589 9.74 -14.92 -1.31
N TRP A 590 9.00 -15.86 -1.90
CA TRP A 590 8.99 -17.25 -1.40
C TRP A 590 8.87 -18.33 -2.48
N ASP A 591 8.25 -18.05 -3.62
CA ASP A 591 7.81 -19.08 -4.57
C ASP A 591 8.91 -19.39 -5.60
N PRO A 592 9.46 -20.62 -5.64
CA PRO A 592 10.47 -21.00 -6.62
C PRO A 592 9.91 -21.17 -8.05
N THR A 593 8.59 -21.24 -8.22
CA THR A 593 7.92 -21.42 -9.52
C THR A 593 7.49 -20.10 -10.15
N TYR A 594 7.47 -19.01 -9.38
CA TYR A 594 7.13 -17.68 -9.89
C TYR A 594 8.34 -17.05 -10.58
N LYS A 595 8.23 -16.91 -11.90
CA LYS A 595 9.14 -16.09 -12.70
C LYS A 595 8.74 -14.63 -12.56
N ASP A 596 9.64 -13.79 -12.05
CA ASP A 596 9.30 -12.38 -11.80
C ASP A 596 8.88 -11.67 -13.10
N GLU A 597 7.71 -11.00 -13.06
CA GLU A 597 7.08 -10.30 -14.20
C GLU A 597 7.75 -8.94 -14.48
N SER A 598 9.09 -8.91 -14.49
CA SER A 598 9.91 -7.72 -14.71
C SER A 598 11.17 -8.02 -15.54
N TRP A 599 12.08 -7.06 -15.61
CA TRP A 599 13.42 -7.23 -16.19
C TRP A 599 14.23 -8.36 -15.53
N ILE A 600 13.92 -8.74 -14.29
CA ILE A 600 14.57 -9.86 -13.58
C ILE A 600 14.28 -11.17 -14.30
N ALA A 601 13.02 -11.41 -14.69
CA ALA A 601 12.59 -12.55 -15.50
C ALA A 601 13.09 -13.92 -15.00
N GLU A 602 13.27 -14.11 -13.69
CA GLU A 602 13.69 -15.36 -13.06
C GLU A 602 13.09 -15.52 -11.65
N PRO A 603 13.10 -16.74 -11.07
CA PRO A 603 12.64 -16.94 -9.70
C PRO A 603 13.53 -16.24 -8.67
N VAL A 604 13.03 -15.13 -8.12
CA VAL A 604 13.69 -14.39 -7.04
C VAL A 604 13.76 -15.23 -5.78
N ARG A 605 12.61 -15.76 -5.32
CA ARG A 605 12.45 -16.63 -4.14
C ARG A 605 13.28 -16.13 -2.94
N LEU A 606 13.14 -14.84 -2.62
CA LEU A 606 14.10 -14.10 -1.78
C LEU A 606 14.36 -14.77 -0.43
N LEU A 607 13.32 -15.08 0.34
CA LEU A 607 13.46 -15.62 1.69
C LEU A 607 14.11 -17.02 1.69
N PRO A 608 13.67 -17.99 0.87
CA PRO A 608 14.39 -19.25 0.68
C PRO A 608 15.85 -19.05 0.25
N ARG A 609 16.10 -18.16 -0.72
CA ARG A 609 17.45 -17.88 -1.24
C ARG A 609 18.38 -17.34 -0.16
N LEU A 610 17.92 -16.39 0.65
CA LEU A 610 18.70 -15.85 1.77
C LEU A 610 19.00 -16.93 2.81
N LYS A 611 18.02 -17.78 3.15
CA LYS A 611 18.25 -18.91 4.06
C LYS A 611 19.31 -19.87 3.55
N GLU A 612 19.26 -20.23 2.27
CA GLU A 612 20.28 -21.07 1.62
C GLU A 612 21.66 -20.43 1.68
N TRP A 613 21.77 -19.15 1.31
CA TRP A 613 23.03 -18.41 1.35
C TRP A 613 23.59 -18.29 2.76
N ILE A 614 22.75 -18.01 3.75
CA ILE A 614 23.12 -17.98 5.17
C ILE A 614 23.63 -19.36 5.61
N ALA A 615 22.85 -20.42 5.38
CA ALA A 615 23.21 -21.77 5.81
C ALA A 615 24.57 -22.22 5.24
N GLN A 616 24.85 -21.87 3.98
CA GLN A 616 26.10 -22.26 3.31
C GLN A 616 27.30 -21.39 3.72
N ASN A 617 27.11 -20.07 3.86
CA ASN A 617 28.23 -19.14 3.94
C ASN A 617 28.46 -18.63 5.37
N TYR A 618 27.40 -18.41 6.14
CA TYR A 618 27.49 -17.93 7.51
C TYR A 618 26.26 -18.45 8.31
N PRO A 619 26.25 -19.73 8.74
CA PRO A 619 25.10 -20.35 9.43
C PRO A 619 24.84 -19.83 10.86
N GLY A 620 23.59 -19.52 11.18
CA GLY A 620 23.17 -18.99 12.50
C GLY A 620 22.86 -17.49 12.50
N ARG A 621 22.89 -16.84 11.33
CA ARG A 621 22.42 -15.46 11.13
C ARG A 621 20.93 -15.45 10.86
N SER A 622 20.22 -14.42 11.32
CA SER A 622 18.81 -14.22 10.99
C SER A 622 18.64 -13.32 9.75
N ILE A 623 17.39 -13.10 9.32
CA ILE A 623 17.07 -12.25 8.15
C ILE A 623 16.28 -11.01 8.60
N SER A 624 16.61 -9.85 8.05
CA SER A 624 15.77 -8.66 8.04
C SER A 624 15.41 -8.28 6.61
N ILE A 625 14.17 -7.81 6.43
CA ILE A 625 13.80 -7.03 5.25
C ILE A 625 13.77 -5.56 5.67
N GLY A 626 14.90 -4.87 5.53
CA GLY A 626 15.16 -3.52 6.03
C GLY A 626 14.25 -2.46 5.41
N GLU A 627 13.76 -2.72 4.19
CA GLU A 627 12.71 -1.94 3.52
C GLU A 627 11.89 -2.84 2.60
N TYR A 628 10.58 -2.62 2.54
CA TYR A 628 9.73 -3.16 1.49
C TYR A 628 8.46 -2.33 1.28
N ASN A 629 7.92 -2.36 0.06
CA ASN A 629 6.63 -1.73 -0.26
C ASN A 629 6.04 -2.27 -1.57
N PHE A 630 4.75 -2.67 -1.56
CA PHE A 630 4.02 -3.16 -2.74
C PHE A 630 3.10 -2.12 -3.41
N GLY A 631 2.98 -0.92 -2.83
CA GLY A 631 2.23 0.22 -3.35
C GLY A 631 0.71 0.14 -3.20
N ALA A 632 0.01 1.12 -3.80
CA ALA A 632 -1.44 1.28 -3.84
C ALA A 632 -2.12 1.19 -2.46
N PHE A 633 -1.69 2.04 -1.51
CA PHE A 633 -2.11 1.93 -0.11
C PHE A 633 -3.62 1.95 0.07
N GLY A 634 -4.30 2.82 -0.69
CA GLY A 634 -5.74 3.04 -0.68
C GLY A 634 -6.58 1.94 -1.33
N HIS A 635 -5.95 0.92 -1.94
CA HIS A 635 -6.64 -0.12 -2.72
C HIS A 635 -6.43 -1.51 -2.11
N MET A 636 -7.43 -2.40 -2.23
CA MET A 636 -7.43 -3.75 -1.68
C MET A 636 -6.29 -4.61 -2.21
N SER A 637 -5.83 -4.39 -3.45
CA SER A 637 -4.63 -5.07 -3.96
C SER A 637 -3.37 -4.77 -3.13
N GLY A 638 -3.22 -3.53 -2.64
CA GLY A 638 -2.11 -3.15 -1.77
C GLY A 638 -2.27 -3.77 -0.39
N GLY A 639 -3.48 -3.72 0.18
CA GLY A 639 -3.80 -4.37 1.45
C GLY A 639 -3.58 -5.88 1.44
N LEU A 640 -4.02 -6.57 0.39
CA LEU A 640 -3.82 -8.01 0.21
C LEU A 640 -2.35 -8.37 0.04
N ALA A 641 -1.60 -7.61 -0.77
CA ALA A 641 -0.16 -7.83 -0.94
C ALA A 641 0.61 -7.61 0.38
N GLN A 642 0.21 -6.61 1.17
CA GLN A 642 0.78 -6.38 2.50
C GLN A 642 0.45 -7.52 3.47
N ALA A 643 -0.80 -7.97 3.53
CA ALA A 643 -1.21 -9.06 4.42
C ALA A 643 -0.52 -10.39 4.05
N GLU A 644 -0.38 -10.66 2.75
CA GLU A 644 0.41 -11.79 2.23
C GLU A 644 1.86 -11.69 2.68
N ALA A 645 2.51 -10.54 2.52
CA ALA A 645 3.89 -10.33 2.95
C ALA A 645 4.09 -10.57 4.46
N LEU A 646 3.22 -10.00 5.32
CA LEU A 646 3.27 -10.22 6.77
C LEU A 646 3.11 -11.71 7.14
N GLY A 647 2.17 -12.40 6.50
CA GLY A 647 1.97 -13.83 6.67
C GLY A 647 3.19 -14.65 6.24
N ARG A 648 3.83 -14.30 5.12
CA ARG A 648 5.06 -14.95 4.63
C ARG A 648 6.26 -14.67 5.53
N PHE A 649 6.39 -13.49 6.10
CA PHE A 649 7.44 -13.20 7.08
C PHE A 649 7.29 -14.06 8.34
N ALA A 650 6.05 -14.22 8.82
CA ALA A 650 5.75 -15.11 9.94
C ALA A 650 6.06 -16.57 9.58
N GLN A 651 5.59 -17.05 8.43
CA GLN A 651 5.83 -18.41 7.94
C GLN A 651 7.32 -18.72 7.74
N GLU A 652 8.06 -17.78 7.16
CA GLU A 652 9.48 -17.98 6.84
C GLU A 652 10.40 -17.70 8.04
N ASN A 653 9.86 -17.39 9.23
CA ASN A 653 10.63 -17.21 10.46
C ASN A 653 11.78 -16.19 10.31
N ILE A 654 11.52 -15.05 9.68
CA ILE A 654 12.50 -13.96 9.61
C ILE A 654 12.51 -13.16 10.93
N TYR A 655 13.60 -12.43 11.17
CA TYR A 655 13.77 -11.69 12.42
C TYR A 655 12.99 -10.38 12.43
N SER A 656 13.05 -9.60 11.36
CA SER A 656 12.37 -8.30 11.30
C SER A 656 12.05 -7.89 9.87
N ALA A 657 11.10 -6.98 9.71
CA ALA A 657 10.78 -6.37 8.42
C ALA A 657 10.24 -4.96 8.65
N TYR A 658 10.59 -4.02 7.78
CA TYR A 658 10.15 -2.62 7.89
C TYR A 658 9.48 -2.18 6.60
N PHE A 659 8.18 -1.94 6.68
CA PHE A 659 7.45 -1.31 5.58
C PHE A 659 8.02 0.10 5.37
N TRP A 660 8.24 0.53 4.12
CA TRP A 660 8.77 1.85 3.82
C TRP A 660 7.66 2.79 3.32
N GLN A 661 7.20 3.83 4.04
CA GLN A 661 7.57 4.23 5.42
C GLN A 661 6.53 3.79 6.44
N TYR A 662 5.31 4.34 6.37
CA TYR A 662 4.13 3.75 7.02
C TYR A 662 2.85 4.06 6.25
N PRO A 663 1.80 3.22 6.40
CA PRO A 663 0.58 3.35 5.62
C PRO A 663 -0.27 4.50 6.13
N THR A 664 -0.97 5.19 5.22
CA THR A 664 -1.94 6.23 5.61
C THR A 664 -3.08 5.67 6.45
N ASN A 665 -3.54 6.46 7.42
CA ASN A 665 -4.62 6.12 8.34
C ASN A 665 -5.86 5.55 7.61
N GLY A 666 -6.33 4.38 8.06
CA GLY A 666 -7.56 3.75 7.55
C GLY A 666 -7.47 3.17 6.13
N SER A 667 -6.30 3.19 5.50
CA SER A 667 -6.10 2.56 4.18
C SER A 667 -6.14 1.03 4.24
N PRO A 668 -6.44 0.31 3.14
CA PRO A 668 -6.27 -1.14 3.07
C PRO A 668 -4.93 -1.68 3.58
N VAL A 669 -3.81 -0.99 3.33
CA VAL A 669 -2.50 -1.41 3.88
C VAL A 669 -2.44 -1.19 5.40
N PHE A 670 -3.03 -0.13 5.94
CA PHE A 670 -3.18 0.05 7.40
C PHE A 670 -3.98 -1.12 8.01
N TRP A 671 -5.10 -1.50 7.37
CA TRP A 671 -5.92 -2.61 7.84
C TRP A 671 -5.25 -3.98 7.69
N ALA A 672 -4.34 -4.14 6.73
CA ALA A 672 -3.51 -5.34 6.64
C ALA A 672 -2.64 -5.56 7.89
N PHE A 673 -2.04 -4.50 8.46
CA PHE A 673 -1.34 -4.61 9.75
C PHE A 673 -2.30 -4.95 10.89
N ARG A 674 -3.46 -4.29 10.93
CA ARG A 674 -4.50 -4.53 11.94
C ARG A 674 -5.00 -5.98 11.91
N ALA A 675 -5.11 -6.61 10.74
CA ALA A 675 -5.47 -8.02 10.60
C ALA A 675 -4.59 -8.94 11.47
N PHE A 676 -3.31 -8.60 11.62
CA PHE A 676 -2.35 -9.35 12.43
C PHE A 676 -2.18 -8.81 13.85
N ARG A 677 -2.48 -7.53 14.10
CA ARG A 677 -2.02 -6.84 15.32
C ARG A 677 -3.11 -6.25 16.21
N ASP A 678 -4.26 -5.92 15.64
CA ASP A 678 -5.41 -5.40 16.38
C ASP A 678 -6.68 -5.48 15.50
N PHE A 679 -7.14 -6.69 15.19
CA PHE A 679 -8.21 -6.86 14.20
C PHE A 679 -9.59 -6.43 14.73
N ASP A 680 -9.76 -6.29 16.05
CA ASP A 680 -11.04 -5.95 16.68
C ASP A 680 -11.07 -4.62 17.43
N GLY A 681 -9.96 -3.87 17.46
CA GLY A 681 -9.91 -2.59 18.19
C GLY A 681 -9.75 -2.74 19.70
N ARG A 682 -9.59 -3.98 20.17
CA ARG A 682 -9.52 -4.34 21.58
C ARG A 682 -8.28 -5.17 21.90
N GLY A 683 -7.32 -5.23 20.97
CA GLY A 683 -6.06 -5.96 21.12
C GLY A 683 -6.11 -7.41 20.63
N GLY A 684 -7.18 -7.85 19.94
CA GLY A 684 -7.19 -9.13 19.25
C GLY A 684 -6.11 -9.18 18.17
N HIS A 685 -5.23 -10.18 18.21
CA HIS A 685 -4.07 -10.26 17.32
C HIS A 685 -3.75 -11.69 16.89
N PHE A 686 -2.99 -11.80 15.80
CA PHE A 686 -2.31 -13.02 15.40
C PHE A 686 -1.30 -13.42 16.48
N GLN A 687 -1.37 -14.66 16.94
CA GLN A 687 -0.69 -15.16 18.12
C GLN A 687 0.81 -15.38 17.90
N ASP A 688 1.52 -15.74 18.96
CA ASP A 688 2.98 -15.77 19.00
C ASP A 688 3.63 -17.00 18.34
N TYR A 689 2.89 -18.08 18.13
CA TYR A 689 3.41 -19.31 17.53
C TYR A 689 2.77 -19.55 16.18
N TRP A 690 3.56 -19.51 15.12
CA TRP A 690 3.10 -19.86 13.77
C TRP A 690 2.70 -21.34 13.73
N VAL A 691 1.58 -21.62 13.05
CA VAL A 691 1.07 -22.96 12.80
C VAL A 691 1.08 -23.20 11.30
N PRO A 692 1.63 -24.34 10.83
CA PRO A 692 1.59 -24.71 9.42
C PRO A 692 0.17 -24.66 8.85
N ALA A 693 0.01 -23.94 7.74
CA ALA A 693 -1.27 -23.83 7.05
C ALA A 693 -1.06 -23.86 5.53
N LYS A 694 -2.07 -24.35 4.81
CA LYS A 694 -2.07 -24.46 3.34
C LYS A 694 -3.40 -24.00 2.78
N ALA A 695 -3.34 -23.32 1.64
CA ALA A 695 -4.48 -22.89 0.84
C ALA A 695 -4.33 -23.40 -0.60
N GLU A 696 -5.44 -23.54 -1.30
CA GLU A 696 -5.44 -23.69 -2.75
C GLU A 696 -5.16 -22.35 -3.46
N GLU A 697 -4.89 -22.41 -4.76
CA GLU A 697 -4.60 -21.22 -5.56
C GLU A 697 -5.73 -20.19 -5.50
N GLY A 698 -5.36 -18.91 -5.56
CA GLY A 698 -6.26 -17.77 -5.46
C GLY A 698 -6.69 -17.41 -4.03
N THR A 699 -6.30 -18.22 -3.03
CA THR A 699 -6.43 -17.87 -1.61
C THR A 699 -5.10 -18.05 -0.87
N SER A 700 -5.01 -17.48 0.33
CA SER A 700 -3.91 -17.74 1.25
C SER A 700 -4.42 -17.80 2.67
N VAL A 701 -3.75 -18.60 3.51
CA VAL A 701 -4.08 -18.77 4.93
C VAL A 701 -2.80 -18.80 5.73
N PHE A 702 -2.76 -17.98 6.77
CA PHE A 702 -1.71 -17.98 7.78
C PHE A 702 -2.37 -18.24 9.12
N ALA A 703 -1.82 -19.16 9.91
CA ALA A 703 -2.38 -19.53 11.20
C ALA A 703 -1.35 -19.38 12.31
N SER A 704 -1.82 -19.05 13.51
CA SER A 704 -1.02 -18.97 14.73
C SER A 704 -1.82 -19.42 15.93
N ARG A 705 -1.13 -19.88 16.97
CA ARG A 705 -1.73 -20.25 18.25
C ARG A 705 -1.03 -19.57 19.42
N ASP A 706 -1.77 -19.41 20.50
CA ASP A 706 -1.20 -18.97 21.77
C ASP A 706 -0.36 -20.08 22.41
N GLU A 707 0.37 -19.74 23.48
CA GLU A 707 1.21 -20.70 24.20
C GLU A 707 0.39 -21.85 24.80
N SER A 708 -0.84 -21.55 25.26
CA SER A 708 -1.74 -22.59 25.75
C SER A 708 -2.20 -23.53 24.64
N GLY A 709 -2.20 -23.11 23.37
CA GLY A 709 -2.70 -23.87 22.23
C GLY A 709 -4.23 -23.99 22.17
N THR A 710 -4.96 -23.25 23.01
CA THR A 710 -6.43 -23.24 23.02
C THR A 710 -7.01 -22.09 22.20
N LYS A 711 -6.21 -21.06 21.92
CA LYS A 711 -6.57 -19.96 21.03
C LYS A 711 -5.81 -20.10 19.71
N LEU A 712 -6.54 -20.14 18.61
CA LEU A 712 -6.02 -20.24 17.26
C LEU A 712 -6.55 -19.05 16.44
N VAL A 713 -5.66 -18.30 15.79
CA VAL A 713 -6.04 -17.19 14.92
C VAL A 713 -5.54 -17.46 13.52
N ALA A 714 -6.41 -17.35 12.52
CA ALA A 714 -6.04 -17.45 11.12
C ALA A 714 -6.40 -16.18 10.34
N VAL A 715 -5.47 -15.68 9.53
CA VAL A 715 -5.72 -14.62 8.54
C VAL A 715 -5.85 -15.30 7.18
N VAL A 716 -7.02 -15.14 6.56
CA VAL A 716 -7.41 -15.75 5.29
C VAL A 716 -7.61 -14.65 4.24
N LEU A 717 -7.02 -14.84 3.07
CA LEU A 717 -7.03 -13.87 1.97
C LEU A 717 -7.75 -14.46 0.77
N ASN A 718 -8.63 -13.68 0.14
CA ASN A 718 -9.17 -13.99 -1.19
C ASN A 718 -8.64 -12.97 -2.20
N PHE A 719 -7.92 -13.47 -3.21
CA PHE A 719 -7.29 -12.66 -4.25
C PHE A 719 -8.14 -12.52 -5.51
N ASP A 720 -9.35 -13.06 -5.55
CA ASP A 720 -10.22 -12.86 -6.69
C ASP A 720 -10.97 -11.51 -6.59
N PRO A 721 -10.92 -10.63 -7.61
CA PRO A 721 -11.59 -9.33 -7.58
C PRO A 721 -13.11 -9.41 -7.73
N ASP A 722 -13.66 -10.50 -8.26
CA ASP A 722 -15.06 -10.61 -8.68
C ASP A 722 -15.80 -11.81 -8.06
N GLN A 723 -15.08 -12.86 -7.69
CA GLN A 723 -15.63 -14.11 -7.20
C GLN A 723 -15.40 -14.26 -5.69
N ALA A 724 -16.48 -14.54 -4.96
CA ALA A 724 -16.34 -14.97 -3.57
C ALA A 724 -15.75 -16.39 -3.53
N ALA A 725 -15.06 -16.74 -2.44
CA ALA A 725 -14.63 -18.11 -2.19
C ALA A 725 -15.44 -18.72 -1.03
N GLN A 726 -15.81 -20.00 -1.16
CA GLN A 726 -16.41 -20.79 -0.09
C GLN A 726 -15.31 -21.65 0.52
N ALA A 727 -14.72 -21.16 1.61
CA ALA A 727 -13.59 -21.81 2.25
C ALA A 727 -14.07 -22.93 3.18
N ARG A 728 -13.54 -24.14 2.97
CA ARG A 728 -13.62 -25.25 3.92
C ARG A 728 -12.28 -25.34 4.67
N VAL A 729 -12.27 -24.87 5.91
CA VAL A 729 -11.11 -24.89 6.80
C VAL A 729 -11.10 -26.20 7.59
N GLU A 730 -10.08 -27.02 7.35
CA GLU A 730 -9.83 -28.26 8.09
C GLU A 730 -8.79 -28.02 9.20
N LEU A 731 -9.15 -28.37 10.43
CA LEU A 731 -8.29 -28.27 11.61
C LEU A 731 -7.71 -29.66 11.92
N LYS A 732 -6.47 -29.91 11.47
CA LYS A 732 -5.81 -31.20 11.64
C LYS A 732 -5.04 -31.23 12.96
N GLY A 733 -5.52 -32.05 13.89
CA GLY A 733 -4.87 -32.26 15.20
C GLY A 733 -4.87 -31.05 16.12
N CYS A 734 -5.75 -30.07 15.89
CA CYS A 734 -5.84 -28.85 16.69
C CYS A 734 -6.72 -29.02 17.94
N GLY A 735 -7.36 -30.18 18.13
CA GLY A 735 -8.41 -30.39 19.13
C GLY A 735 -9.81 -30.18 18.56
N THR A 736 -10.79 -30.02 19.45
CA THR A 736 -12.19 -29.81 19.10
C THR A 736 -12.49 -28.31 19.01
N LEU A 737 -13.01 -27.86 17.86
CA LEU A 737 -13.45 -26.49 17.66
C LEU A 737 -14.71 -26.17 18.49
N GLU A 738 -14.57 -25.31 19.50
CA GLU A 738 -15.66 -24.91 20.38
C GLU A 738 -16.19 -23.51 20.02
N GLY A 739 -15.31 -22.58 19.65
CA GLY A 739 -15.65 -21.19 19.36
C GLY A 739 -15.10 -20.73 18.01
N ALA A 740 -15.88 -19.94 17.28
CA ALA A 740 -15.44 -19.30 16.04
C ALA A 740 -16.05 -17.90 15.94
N ARG A 741 -15.20 -16.87 16.04
CA ARG A 741 -15.56 -15.49 15.72
C ARG A 741 -14.88 -15.13 14.40
N VAL A 742 -15.63 -14.50 13.50
CA VAL A 742 -15.15 -14.16 12.17
C VAL A 742 -15.22 -12.66 11.98
N LEU A 743 -14.12 -12.05 11.57
CA LEU A 743 -14.08 -10.64 11.22
C LEU A 743 -13.63 -10.50 9.76
N GLY A 744 -14.32 -9.69 8.97
CA GLY A 744 -14.00 -9.48 7.57
C GLY A 744 -13.74 -8.03 7.24
N TYR A 745 -12.84 -7.81 6.30
CA TYR A 745 -12.52 -6.50 5.74
C TYR A 745 -12.39 -6.60 4.21
N SER A 746 -13.12 -5.73 3.52
CA SER A 746 -13.12 -5.62 2.05
C SER A 746 -13.09 -4.16 1.61
N GLY A 747 -12.34 -3.31 2.30
CA GLY A 747 -12.07 -1.93 1.87
C GLY A 747 -12.85 -0.83 2.59
N ALA A 748 -13.79 -1.18 3.46
CA ALA A 748 -14.60 -0.19 4.19
C ALA A 748 -13.75 0.59 5.21
N PRO A 749 -13.86 1.92 5.29
CA PRO A 749 -12.96 2.75 6.11
C PRO A 749 -13.08 2.48 7.62
N GLY A 750 -14.22 1.92 8.07
CA GLY A 750 -14.44 1.48 9.45
C GLY A 750 -13.62 0.24 9.86
N GLY A 751 -12.99 -0.44 8.91
CA GLY A 751 -12.14 -1.59 9.17
C GLY A 751 -12.87 -2.92 9.22
N PHE A 752 -12.34 -3.83 10.06
CA PHE A 752 -12.89 -5.17 10.23
C PHE A 752 -14.25 -5.12 10.91
N LEU A 753 -15.21 -5.83 10.33
CA LEU A 753 -16.56 -6.01 10.87
C LEU A 753 -16.80 -7.47 11.21
N GLU A 754 -17.54 -7.71 12.28
CA GLU A 754 -17.94 -9.07 12.65
C GLU A 754 -18.87 -9.65 11.58
N GLN A 755 -18.59 -10.87 11.16
CA GLN A 755 -19.34 -11.61 10.16
C GLN A 755 -20.00 -12.83 10.79
N THR A 756 -21.12 -13.25 10.22
CA THR A 756 -21.72 -14.54 10.57
C THR A 756 -20.73 -15.65 10.25
N ALA A 757 -20.31 -16.39 11.27
CA ALA A 757 -19.51 -17.59 11.10
C ALA A 757 -20.33 -18.63 10.32
N GLY A 758 -19.71 -19.29 9.34
CA GLY A 758 -20.34 -20.40 8.65
C GLY A 758 -20.47 -21.64 9.51
N SER A 759 -20.90 -22.75 8.90
CA SER A 759 -21.16 -24.00 9.62
C SER A 759 -19.86 -24.59 10.18
N LYS A 760 -19.90 -25.07 11.43
CA LYS A 760 -18.75 -25.70 12.08
C LYS A 760 -19.06 -27.13 12.54
N THR A 761 -18.04 -27.98 12.54
CA THR A 761 -18.00 -29.28 13.21
C THR A 761 -16.81 -29.28 14.19
N ALA A 762 -16.56 -30.41 14.87
CA ALA A 762 -15.41 -30.54 15.78
C ALA A 762 -14.06 -30.24 15.10
N GLY A 763 -13.90 -30.52 13.80
CA GLY A 763 -12.63 -30.37 13.08
C GLY A 763 -12.69 -29.50 11.83
N THR A 764 -13.83 -28.88 11.53
CA THR A 764 -13.99 -28.07 10.31
C THR A 764 -14.80 -26.81 10.53
N LEU A 765 -14.48 -25.75 9.79
CA LEU A 765 -15.28 -24.53 9.66
C LEU A 765 -15.48 -24.23 8.19
N THR A 766 -16.71 -23.97 7.76
CA THR A 766 -16.97 -23.33 6.47
C THR A 766 -17.04 -21.82 6.65
N GLN A 767 -16.48 -21.05 5.72
CA GLN A 767 -16.55 -19.59 5.76
C GLN A 767 -16.59 -19.00 4.35
N ARG A 768 -17.53 -18.10 4.12
CA ARG A 768 -17.57 -17.31 2.90
C ARG A 768 -16.53 -16.19 2.97
N LEU A 769 -15.72 -16.06 1.93
CA LEU A 769 -14.72 -15.02 1.74
C LEU A 769 -15.19 -14.11 0.58
N PRO A 770 -15.51 -12.83 0.82
CA PRO A 770 -15.86 -11.91 -0.25
C PRO A 770 -14.74 -11.76 -1.30
N PRO A 771 -15.04 -11.25 -2.51
CA PRO A 771 -13.99 -10.83 -3.44
C PRO A 771 -13.07 -9.79 -2.79
N TYR A 772 -11.77 -9.83 -3.12
CA TYR A 772 -10.73 -8.94 -2.58
C TYR A 772 -10.92 -8.65 -1.08
N SER A 773 -10.75 -9.67 -0.26
CA SER A 773 -11.05 -9.60 1.17
C SER A 773 -9.95 -10.18 2.05
N MET A 774 -9.84 -9.62 3.25
CA MET A 774 -9.12 -10.20 4.38
C MET A 774 -10.15 -10.68 5.42
N THR A 775 -10.02 -11.92 5.86
CA THR A 775 -10.90 -12.52 6.89
C THR A 775 -10.04 -13.06 8.03
N VAL A 776 -10.33 -12.63 9.25
CA VAL A 776 -9.72 -13.16 10.47
C VAL A 776 -10.68 -14.17 11.09
N LEU A 777 -10.17 -15.38 11.32
CA LEU A 777 -10.83 -16.44 12.08
C LEU A 777 -10.21 -16.46 13.48
N ASP A 778 -10.93 -15.97 14.49
CA ASP A 778 -10.53 -16.01 15.90
C ASP A 778 -11.23 -17.22 16.55
N LEU A 779 -10.47 -18.31 16.71
CA LEU A 779 -10.97 -19.64 17.03
C LEU A 779 -10.57 -20.08 18.44
N THR A 780 -11.48 -20.76 19.13
CA THR A 780 -11.21 -21.43 20.39
C THR A 780 -11.33 -22.93 20.20
N VAL A 781 -10.29 -23.66 20.59
CA VAL A 781 -10.22 -25.11 20.51
C VAL A 781 -10.00 -25.72 21.90
N LYS A 782 -10.72 -26.79 22.19
CA LYS A 782 -10.44 -27.66 23.32
C LYS A 782 -9.42 -28.70 22.91
N LYS A 783 -8.33 -28.81 23.67
CA LYS A 783 -7.26 -29.76 23.38
C LYS A 783 -7.80 -31.20 23.26
N PRO A 784 -7.15 -32.04 22.43
CA PRO A 784 -7.44 -33.47 22.34
C PRO A 784 -7.43 -34.18 23.70
#